data_AF-A0A517NEC1-F1
#
_entry.id   AF-A0A517NEC1-F1
#
_cell.length_a   1.000
_cell.length_b   1.000
_cell.length_c   1.000
_cell.angle_alpha   90.00
_cell.angle_beta   90.00
_cell.angle_gamma   90.00
#
_symmetry.space_group_name_H-M   'P 1'
#
loop_
_entity.id
_entity.type
_entity.pdbx_description
1 polymer ?
#
loop_
_entity_poly.entity_id
_entity_poly.type
_entity_poly.pdbx_seq_one_letter_code
_entity_poly.pdbx_strand_id
1 'polypeptide(L)'
;MNRSVDLQTYFGTHSPPRDHFISVLEHWAEHRPNDTAYYFTDVESVEQRLTYAQLWDQVQSLAGHMQSACRVRAGDRILLVYPPGLEFVVGFFACHAAGAIAVPAYPPRRNRKASRIRSIVVDANARWALSTRSMVEQLSGDQQHDDLIGVQLLGTDDPEIRDAAAWRRPKLSEHSLAVLQYTSGSTGSPKGVMLNHRNLIANSELILEAFDPPEHFTGMSWLPTYHDMGLVGGVLMPLYTGRTNVLMSPMTFLQRPARWLQGISKYGVTISGGPNFSYQLCADKIQDSELEGVDLSKWAIAFNGAEPIRPSTLQDFAKRFAKQGFNPAASLPCYGMAETTLIVTGGPTTPRPVTTTFDGRGLEEKIVRPVAADHSSARALVGCGAVLKNETVIIVDPETREQLPSDSIGEIWVQSDSVGQGYYRRKEASEQTFRATTMDGEGPFLRTGDLGFLYNGQLYVSGRLKDMIIVRGVNRYPQDIEETVELASEAVQAGSVGAVAMEHDGREQLVIVAETVRARDLDWDMHIQAIRRAVTAEHELPPDAVYLVRNSSIPKTSSGKIQRHACLHSVRDGDLKLIAKWVRWEESGGNGFSDAAPMMQAASASGSEKVNPADISGPIVEVIGHHVRRVAGERAGALNLETNIVLDLGLDSLERLEIARKLERTFGGRFPEQVLDEIETIGQTALAIQRYLPPGGEARAEALLRGEFTDDDSATEGRASSERNGQATETVEAEDSIEQFAEYRRLKTTMRQMLMTGVPNPFFTVHDGIVGDKTIVDGRELISFASYNYLGLSGHPDVSEAASAAVRKYGTSVSASRLVSGEKPIHGQLEKLIARWIGVDNSILMVGGHATNETTIGHLVGAGDLIVHDALSHNSIVQGALLSGARRRPFPHNDYAALDRMLGEIRGQYRRVLIVIEGVYSMDGDYSDLPKFIEVKKKHRAMLMVDEAHSFGTMGETGRGMAEHFGVDARDVDIWMGTLSKSAASCGGYIAGSDALVELLRYTAPGFVFSVGMPPAQVAAAMAAIETLEREPERVQRLRRQSDLFLSLCREAGLDTGDSSGTPVVPVITGNSMVALRLSNRLKADGINVQPILYPAVDESAARLRFFITSEHTDEQIRFTVAKTAEHMQELSVGSLELEVKS
;
A
#
# COMPACT_ATOMS: atom_id res chain seq x y z
N MET A 1 24.47 40.64 14.99
CA MET A 1 23.60 41.52 15.81
C MET A 1 22.22 41.47 15.21
N ASN A 2 21.31 40.65 15.75
CA ASN A 2 19.95 40.58 15.23
C ASN A 2 19.17 41.76 15.80
N ARG A 3 18.57 42.58 14.93
CA ARG A 3 17.48 43.47 15.35
C ARG A 3 16.29 42.58 15.72
N SER A 4 15.59 42.90 16.81
CA SER A 4 14.20 42.44 16.91
C SER A 4 13.43 43.02 15.74
N VAL A 5 12.64 42.19 15.07
CA VAL A 5 11.67 42.67 14.10
C VAL A 5 10.63 43.50 14.86
N ASP A 6 10.45 44.76 14.45
CA ASP A 6 9.46 45.65 15.06
C ASP A 6 8.07 45.28 14.53
N LEU A 7 7.31 44.59 15.37
CA LEU A 7 5.97 44.13 15.02
C LEU A 7 5.00 45.28 14.72
N GLN A 8 5.27 46.51 15.18
CA GLN A 8 4.46 47.68 14.80
C GLN A 8 4.55 47.98 13.30
N THR A 9 5.66 47.65 12.63
CA THR A 9 5.80 47.79 11.17
C THR A 9 4.74 46.98 10.41
N TYR A 10 4.38 45.79 10.90
CA TYR A 10 3.46 44.88 10.21
C TYR A 10 1.99 45.12 10.54
N PHE A 11 1.72 45.58 11.77
CA PHE A 11 0.36 45.84 12.25
C PHE A 11 -0.09 47.29 12.04
N GLY A 12 0.85 48.23 11.87
CA GLY A 12 0.57 49.66 11.82
C GLY A 12 -0.04 50.15 13.13
N THR A 13 -1.10 50.97 13.04
CA THR A 13 -1.82 51.52 14.20
C THR A 13 -2.67 50.50 14.97
N HIS A 14 -2.81 49.26 14.49
CA HIS A 14 -3.75 48.27 15.03
C HIS A 14 -3.07 46.93 15.34
N SER A 15 -2.22 46.90 16.37
CA SER A 15 -1.64 45.65 16.91
C SER A 15 -2.74 44.68 17.37
N PRO A 16 -2.74 43.42 16.91
CA PRO A 16 -3.71 42.42 17.35
C PRO A 16 -3.41 41.93 18.77
N PRO A 17 -4.42 41.36 19.47
CA PRO A 17 -4.23 40.63 20.72
C PRO A 17 -3.26 39.44 20.59
N ARG A 18 -2.65 39.04 21.72
CA ARG A 18 -1.66 37.93 21.81
C ARG A 18 -2.08 36.81 22.75
N ASP A 19 -3.31 36.88 23.26
CA ASP A 19 -3.96 35.93 24.15
C ASP A 19 -4.40 34.66 23.39
N HIS A 20 -5.23 34.79 22.36
CA HIS A 20 -5.70 33.66 21.56
C HIS A 20 -6.28 34.08 20.21
N PHE A 21 -6.25 33.16 19.25
CA PHE A 21 -6.63 33.41 17.85
C PHE A 21 -8.08 33.90 17.62
N ILE A 22 -8.99 33.73 18.58
CA ILE A 22 -10.33 34.33 18.50
C ILE A 22 -10.29 35.86 18.72
N SER A 23 -9.49 36.37 19.65
CA SER A 23 -9.31 37.82 19.86
C SER A 23 -8.59 38.45 18.65
N VAL A 24 -7.69 37.71 18.00
CA VAL A 24 -7.05 38.08 16.73
C VAL A 24 -8.07 38.17 15.58
N LEU A 25 -8.94 37.16 15.43
CA LEU A 25 -9.98 37.14 14.40
C LEU A 25 -11.02 38.25 14.63
N GLU A 26 -11.48 38.46 15.87
CA GLU A 26 -12.35 39.57 16.26
C GLU A 26 -11.73 40.93 15.90
N HIS A 27 -10.45 41.14 16.28
CA HIS A 27 -9.71 42.37 16.01
C HIS A 27 -9.64 42.69 14.51
N TRP A 28 -9.30 41.71 13.66
CA TRP A 28 -9.26 41.93 12.22
C TRP A 28 -10.65 41.99 11.56
N ALA A 29 -11.67 41.37 12.14
CA ALA A 29 -13.06 41.55 11.69
C ALA A 29 -13.60 42.96 12.01
N GLU A 30 -13.16 43.59 13.10
CA GLU A 30 -13.47 44.99 13.42
C GLU A 30 -12.66 45.98 12.56
N HIS A 31 -11.35 45.77 12.42
CA HIS A 31 -10.43 46.74 11.82
C HIS A 31 -10.20 46.55 10.30
N ARG A 32 -10.44 45.37 9.75
CA ARG A 32 -10.29 45.02 8.32
C ARG A 32 -11.48 44.21 7.77
N PRO A 33 -12.76 44.56 8.06
CA PRO A 33 -13.93 43.73 7.77
C PRO A 33 -14.09 43.30 6.31
N ASN A 34 -13.71 44.19 5.38
CA ASN A 34 -13.89 44.02 3.93
C ASN A 34 -12.67 43.41 3.24
N ASP A 35 -11.52 43.37 3.91
CA ASP A 35 -10.27 42.82 3.37
C ASP A 35 -10.38 41.29 3.29
N THR A 36 -9.81 40.69 2.25
CA THR A 36 -9.80 39.24 2.09
C THR A 36 -8.89 38.61 3.14
N ALA A 37 -9.42 37.73 3.97
CA ALA A 37 -8.62 36.86 4.83
C ALA A 37 -8.05 35.70 3.99
N TYR A 38 -8.91 35.00 3.24
CA TYR A 38 -8.53 33.83 2.45
C TYR A 38 -9.16 33.80 1.06
N TYR A 39 -8.38 33.35 0.08
CA TYR A 39 -8.87 32.75 -1.15
C TYR A 39 -8.69 31.22 -1.10
N PHE A 40 -9.50 30.46 -1.83
CA PHE A 40 -9.19 29.08 -2.21
C PHE A 40 -9.39 28.90 -3.71
N THR A 41 -8.42 28.31 -4.41
CA THR A 41 -8.39 28.34 -5.87
C THR A 41 -7.62 27.18 -6.53
N ASP A 42 -8.01 26.85 -7.76
CA ASP A 42 -7.27 26.02 -8.72
C ASP A 42 -6.37 26.86 -9.66
N VAL A 43 -6.37 28.19 -9.50
CA VAL A 43 -5.83 29.26 -10.36
C VAL A 43 -6.58 29.47 -11.69
N GLU A 44 -7.21 28.43 -12.24
CA GLU A 44 -7.83 28.40 -13.59
C GLU A 44 -9.34 28.74 -13.60
N SER A 45 -10.16 28.14 -12.74
CA SER A 45 -11.63 28.15 -12.84
C SER A 45 -12.41 28.21 -11.52
N VAL A 46 -11.78 27.88 -10.39
CA VAL A 46 -12.34 27.92 -9.03
C VAL A 46 -11.70 29.07 -8.27
N GLU A 47 -12.50 29.97 -7.70
CA GLU A 47 -12.04 31.03 -6.81
C GLU A 47 -13.10 31.32 -5.72
N GLN A 48 -12.93 30.70 -4.55
CA GLN A 48 -13.67 31.05 -3.35
C GLN A 48 -12.96 32.20 -2.61
N ARG A 49 -13.71 33.03 -1.87
CA ARG A 49 -13.18 34.16 -1.10
C ARG A 49 -13.93 34.34 0.23
N LEU A 50 -13.20 34.59 1.32
CA LEU A 50 -13.76 35.07 2.60
C LEU A 50 -13.06 36.36 3.05
N THR A 51 -13.83 37.39 3.39
CA THR A 51 -13.33 38.55 4.14
C THR A 51 -13.25 38.25 5.64
N TYR A 52 -12.55 39.09 6.42
CA TYR A 52 -12.48 38.92 7.88
C TYR A 52 -13.86 38.98 8.55
N ALA A 53 -14.77 39.87 8.10
CA ALA A 53 -16.14 39.90 8.62
C ALA A 53 -16.93 38.63 8.28
N GLN A 54 -16.82 38.12 7.04
CA GLN A 54 -17.49 36.88 6.63
C GLN A 54 -16.97 35.65 7.36
N LEU A 55 -15.65 35.57 7.57
CA LEU A 55 -15.03 34.51 8.35
C LEU A 55 -15.50 34.55 9.81
N TRP A 56 -15.53 35.74 10.43
CA TRP A 56 -15.96 35.88 11.81
C TRP A 56 -17.45 35.54 12.02
N ASP A 57 -18.34 36.04 11.14
CA ASP A 57 -19.77 35.74 11.19
C ASP A 57 -20.06 34.23 11.11
N GLN A 58 -19.40 33.53 10.18
CA GLN A 58 -19.56 32.08 10.06
C GLN A 58 -18.95 31.31 11.23
N VAL A 59 -17.77 31.72 11.72
CA VAL A 59 -17.11 31.13 12.89
C VAL A 59 -17.95 31.29 14.15
N GLN A 60 -18.48 32.48 14.41
CA GLN A 60 -19.34 32.78 15.55
C GLN A 60 -20.65 31.98 15.47
N SER A 61 -21.30 31.98 14.30
CA SER A 61 -22.57 31.29 14.08
C SER A 61 -22.45 29.78 14.21
N LEU A 62 -21.41 29.17 13.65
CA LEU A 62 -21.16 27.73 13.76
C LEU A 62 -20.78 27.35 15.20
N ALA A 63 -19.93 28.15 15.87
CA ALA A 63 -19.58 27.92 17.27
C ALA A 63 -20.78 28.02 18.22
N GLY A 64 -21.73 28.92 17.95
CA GLY A 64 -22.98 29.02 18.71
C GLY A 64 -23.86 27.78 18.58
N HIS A 65 -24.03 27.27 17.35
CA HIS A 65 -24.72 25.99 17.13
C HIS A 65 -24.01 24.80 17.79
N MET A 66 -22.67 24.75 17.71
CA MET A 66 -21.87 23.74 18.39
C MET A 66 -22.08 23.76 19.92
N GLN A 67 -22.21 24.94 20.52
CA GLN A 67 -22.48 25.10 21.95
C GLN A 67 -23.94 24.76 22.33
N SER A 68 -24.92 25.13 21.51
CA SER A 68 -26.36 24.97 21.83
C SER A 68 -26.91 23.58 21.48
N ALA A 69 -26.79 23.18 20.22
CA ALA A 69 -27.35 21.93 19.69
C ALA A 69 -26.41 20.74 19.94
N CYS A 70 -25.14 20.85 19.53
CA CYS A 70 -24.14 19.78 19.70
C CYS A 70 -23.61 19.65 21.15
N ARG A 71 -23.92 20.64 22.01
CA ARG A 71 -23.54 20.71 23.44
C ARG A 71 -22.03 20.62 23.70
N VAL A 72 -21.22 21.06 22.75
CA VAL A 72 -19.75 21.14 22.84
C VAL A 72 -19.34 21.99 24.04
N ARG A 73 -18.32 21.53 24.77
CA ARG A 73 -17.79 22.21 25.96
C ARG A 73 -16.33 22.61 25.76
N ALA A 74 -15.90 23.58 26.56
CA ALA A 74 -14.50 23.98 26.59
C ALA A 74 -13.61 22.78 26.97
N GLY A 75 -12.58 22.51 26.16
CA GLY A 75 -11.68 21.36 26.32
C GLY A 75 -12.17 20.02 25.72
N ASP A 76 -13.32 19.98 25.03
CA ASP A 76 -13.63 18.84 24.15
C ASP A 76 -12.65 18.78 22.96
N ARG A 77 -12.29 17.57 22.51
CA ARG A 77 -11.48 17.36 21.30
C ARG A 77 -12.42 17.10 20.12
N ILE A 78 -12.23 17.86 19.05
CA ILE A 78 -13.06 17.79 17.85
C ILE A 78 -12.16 17.51 16.65
N LEU A 79 -12.45 16.41 15.96
CA LEU A 79 -11.73 15.98 14.77
C LEU A 79 -12.13 16.87 13.58
N LEU A 80 -11.18 17.31 12.77
CA LEU A 80 -11.45 18.08 11.55
C LEU A 80 -11.05 17.22 10.35
N VAL A 81 -12.03 16.78 9.57
CA VAL A 81 -11.90 15.72 8.55
C VAL A 81 -12.31 16.25 7.17
N TYR A 82 -11.77 17.41 6.79
CA TYR A 82 -12.23 18.17 5.63
C TYR A 82 -11.51 17.79 4.33
N PRO A 83 -12.17 17.94 3.16
CA PRO A 83 -11.46 18.20 1.91
C PRO A 83 -10.72 19.56 1.98
N PRO A 84 -9.70 19.82 1.15
CA PRO A 84 -9.10 21.15 1.04
C PRO A 84 -10.14 22.17 0.56
N GLY A 85 -10.33 23.25 1.32
CA GLY A 85 -11.34 24.30 1.08
C GLY A 85 -11.35 25.34 2.21
N LEU A 86 -12.16 26.40 2.08
CA LEU A 86 -12.28 27.44 3.11
C LEU A 86 -13.11 26.97 4.33
N GLU A 87 -13.91 25.93 4.15
CA GLU A 87 -14.78 25.32 5.15
C GLU A 87 -13.95 24.74 6.32
N PHE A 88 -12.74 24.22 6.03
CA PHE A 88 -11.77 23.83 7.06
C PHE A 88 -11.38 25.02 7.96
N VAL A 89 -11.18 26.21 7.38
CA VAL A 89 -10.75 27.40 8.11
C VAL A 89 -11.87 27.88 9.04
N VAL A 90 -13.12 27.88 8.55
CA VAL A 90 -14.31 28.17 9.37
C VAL A 90 -14.44 27.15 10.50
N GLY A 91 -14.37 25.85 10.20
CA GLY A 91 -14.49 24.78 11.21
C GLY A 91 -13.38 24.82 12.27
N PHE A 92 -12.14 25.08 11.86
CA PHE A 92 -11.00 25.18 12.76
C PHE A 92 -11.17 26.33 13.77
N PHE A 93 -11.52 27.53 13.30
CA PHE A 93 -11.75 28.66 14.20
C PHE A 93 -13.08 28.53 14.97
N ALA A 94 -14.10 27.85 14.43
CA ALA A 94 -15.34 27.55 15.17
C ALA A 94 -15.08 26.62 16.38
N CYS A 95 -14.15 25.65 16.28
CA CYS A 95 -13.69 24.89 17.45
C CYS A 95 -13.14 25.82 18.54
N HIS A 96 -12.20 26.72 18.19
CA HIS A 96 -11.66 27.68 19.17
C HIS A 96 -12.74 28.61 19.73
N ALA A 97 -13.66 29.12 18.89
CA ALA A 97 -14.75 29.99 19.32
C ALA A 97 -15.80 29.27 20.18
N ALA A 98 -15.91 27.95 20.10
CA ALA A 98 -16.69 27.13 21.03
C ALA A 98 -15.92 26.82 22.34
N GLY A 99 -14.59 26.99 22.35
CA GLY A 99 -13.66 26.63 23.43
C GLY A 99 -13.05 25.22 23.30
N ALA A 100 -13.27 24.56 22.17
CA ALA A 100 -12.82 23.20 21.89
C ALA A 100 -11.41 23.15 21.27
N ILE A 101 -10.75 22.02 21.50
CA ILE A 101 -9.42 21.69 20.96
C ILE A 101 -9.62 21.10 19.56
N ALA A 102 -9.00 21.74 18.56
CA ALA A 102 -9.00 21.25 17.19
C ALA A 102 -8.05 20.05 17.02
N VAL A 103 -8.48 19.03 16.28
CA VAL A 103 -7.66 17.86 15.93
C VAL A 103 -7.70 17.67 14.40
N PRO A 104 -6.82 18.37 13.65
CA PRO A 104 -6.72 18.22 12.20
C PRO A 104 -6.34 16.78 11.80
N ALA A 105 -7.11 16.19 10.88
CA ALA A 105 -6.88 14.86 10.35
C ALA A 105 -7.11 14.84 8.83
N TYR A 106 -6.54 13.83 8.16
CA TYR A 106 -6.80 13.59 6.75
C TYR A 106 -8.10 12.78 6.59
N PRO A 107 -9.02 13.12 5.66
CA PRO A 107 -10.18 12.27 5.37
C PRO A 107 -9.79 10.85 4.90
N PRO A 108 -10.59 9.82 5.21
CA PRO A 108 -10.32 8.46 4.75
C PRO A 108 -10.45 8.36 3.23
N ARG A 109 -9.80 7.34 2.65
CA ARG A 109 -9.98 6.95 1.24
C ARG A 109 -10.37 5.48 1.19
N ARG A 110 -11.40 5.14 0.41
CA ARG A 110 -11.92 3.76 0.25
C ARG A 110 -10.81 2.71 0.01
N ASN A 111 -9.76 3.06 -0.73
CA ASN A 111 -8.67 2.14 -1.11
C ASN A 111 -7.31 2.43 -0.42
N ARG A 112 -7.29 2.82 0.87
CA ARG A 112 -6.05 2.86 1.69
C ARG A 112 -6.25 2.21 3.06
N LYS A 113 -5.26 1.42 3.50
CA LYS A 113 -5.21 0.68 4.78
C LYS A 113 -5.79 1.50 5.95
N ALA A 114 -6.97 1.10 6.46
CA ALA A 114 -7.60 1.70 7.62
C ALA A 114 -6.81 1.35 8.89
N SER A 115 -6.42 2.37 9.68
CA SER A 115 -5.78 2.23 11.00
C SER A 115 -5.46 3.59 11.64
N ARG A 116 -5.02 4.58 10.83
CA ARG A 116 -4.50 5.85 11.35
C ARG A 116 -5.58 6.78 11.91
N ILE A 117 -6.76 6.84 11.28
CA ILE A 117 -7.84 7.73 11.75
C ILE A 117 -8.45 7.17 13.05
N ARG A 118 -8.75 5.86 13.13
CA ARG A 118 -9.16 5.21 14.39
C ARG A 118 -8.17 5.46 15.52
N SER A 119 -6.88 5.35 15.23
CA SER A 119 -5.81 5.62 16.21
C SER A 119 -5.86 7.05 16.75
N ILE A 120 -6.11 8.05 15.90
CA ILE A 120 -6.26 9.46 16.30
C ILE A 120 -7.54 9.66 17.12
N VAL A 121 -8.68 9.10 16.68
CA VAL A 121 -9.97 9.16 17.40
C VAL A 121 -9.84 8.62 18.82
N VAL A 122 -9.19 7.46 19.00
CA VAL A 122 -9.01 6.79 20.29
C VAL A 122 -8.01 7.52 21.19
N ASP A 123 -6.85 7.93 20.65
CA ASP A 123 -5.80 8.64 21.39
C ASP A 123 -6.31 10.01 21.90
N ALA A 124 -6.91 10.82 21.02
CA ALA A 124 -7.54 12.11 21.35
C ALA A 124 -8.82 11.97 22.19
N ASN A 125 -9.48 10.80 22.14
CA ASN A 125 -10.84 10.57 22.66
C ASN A 125 -11.80 11.64 22.12
N ALA A 126 -11.85 11.78 20.80
CA ALA A 126 -12.73 12.72 20.10
C ALA A 126 -14.17 12.20 20.10
N ARG A 127 -15.15 13.09 20.32
CA ARG A 127 -16.59 12.75 20.31
C ARG A 127 -17.35 13.34 19.13
N TRP A 128 -16.80 14.41 18.55
CA TRP A 128 -17.32 15.08 17.37
C TRP A 128 -16.27 15.08 16.27
N ALA A 129 -16.72 14.94 15.02
CA ALA A 129 -15.95 15.15 13.82
C ALA A 129 -16.69 16.13 12.91
N LEU A 130 -15.99 17.16 12.43
CA LEU A 130 -16.52 18.17 11.51
C LEU A 130 -15.96 17.94 10.10
N SER A 131 -16.80 18.16 9.09
CA SER A 131 -16.39 18.21 7.68
C SER A 131 -17.39 19.03 6.85
N THR A 132 -17.37 18.92 5.53
CA THR A 132 -18.49 19.32 4.66
C THR A 132 -19.63 18.31 4.75
N ARG A 133 -20.86 18.72 4.40
CA ARG A 133 -22.05 17.88 4.40
C ARG A 133 -21.92 16.72 3.43
N SER A 134 -21.39 16.98 2.24
CA SER A 134 -21.08 15.94 1.24
C SER A 134 -20.12 14.86 1.77
N MET A 135 -19.10 15.25 2.55
CA MET A 135 -18.18 14.32 3.19
C MET A 135 -18.84 13.62 4.38
N VAL A 136 -19.71 14.28 5.15
CA VAL A 136 -20.47 13.63 6.23
C VAL A 136 -21.46 12.59 5.68
N GLU A 137 -22.17 12.90 4.60
CA GLU A 137 -23.04 11.96 3.88
C GLU A 137 -22.21 10.77 3.35
N GLN A 138 -21.03 11.00 2.77
CA GLN A 138 -20.08 9.95 2.36
C GLN A 138 -19.57 9.07 3.53
N LEU A 139 -19.43 9.62 4.74
CA LEU A 139 -18.95 8.92 5.94
C LEU A 139 -20.06 8.24 6.76
N SER A 140 -21.32 8.56 6.47
CA SER A 140 -22.51 8.18 7.27
C SER A 140 -23.61 7.47 6.44
N GLY A 141 -23.25 6.87 5.31
CA GLY A 141 -24.16 6.05 4.50
C GLY A 141 -24.57 4.73 5.18
N ASP A 142 -25.13 3.81 4.39
CA ASP A 142 -25.78 2.56 4.86
C ASP A 142 -24.94 1.68 5.81
N GLN A 143 -23.61 1.86 5.82
CA GLN A 143 -22.74 1.46 6.92
C GLN A 143 -21.85 2.64 7.34
N GLN A 144 -21.86 2.98 8.64
CA GLN A 144 -20.98 4.02 9.19
C GLN A 144 -19.52 3.57 9.08
N HIS A 145 -18.64 4.45 8.57
CA HIS A 145 -17.24 4.11 8.31
C HIS A 145 -16.48 3.70 9.60
N ASP A 146 -15.91 2.49 9.62
CA ASP A 146 -15.35 1.82 10.83
C ASP A 146 -14.43 2.69 11.71
N ASP A 147 -13.50 3.44 11.08
CA ASP A 147 -12.60 4.38 11.76
C ASP A 147 -13.33 5.35 12.72
N LEU A 148 -14.59 5.69 12.43
CA LEU A 148 -15.40 6.73 13.08
C LEU A 148 -16.53 6.21 13.98
N ILE A 149 -16.67 4.89 14.18
CA ILE A 149 -17.69 4.30 15.08
C ILE A 149 -17.63 4.94 16.47
N GLY A 150 -18.76 5.52 16.93
CA GLY A 150 -18.88 6.22 18.21
C GLY A 150 -18.53 7.73 18.16
N VAL A 151 -18.21 8.29 16.99
CA VAL A 151 -18.00 9.73 16.77
C VAL A 151 -19.23 10.32 16.07
N GLN A 152 -19.74 11.45 16.58
CA GLN A 152 -20.85 12.18 15.95
C GLN A 152 -20.31 13.11 14.86
N LEU A 153 -20.94 13.08 13.67
CA LEU A 153 -20.50 13.83 12.49
C LEU A 153 -21.38 15.07 12.28
N LEU A 154 -20.77 16.20 11.87
CA LEU A 154 -21.48 17.45 11.55
C LEU A 154 -20.95 18.05 10.24
N GLY A 155 -21.85 18.23 9.27
CA GLY A 155 -21.58 18.89 7.98
C GLY A 155 -21.68 20.41 8.14
N THR A 156 -20.54 21.09 8.13
CA THR A 156 -20.39 22.48 8.62
C THR A 156 -20.68 23.58 7.61
N ASP A 157 -20.83 23.24 6.34
CA ASP A 157 -21.22 24.09 5.21
C ASP A 157 -22.75 24.34 5.14
N ASP A 158 -23.55 23.61 5.90
CA ASP A 158 -25.00 23.76 5.92
C ASP A 158 -25.44 25.10 6.59
N PRO A 159 -26.31 25.91 5.94
CA PRO A 159 -26.81 27.17 6.52
C PRO A 159 -27.71 27.00 7.76
N GLU A 160 -28.40 25.87 7.93
CA GLU A 160 -29.36 25.70 9.04
C GLU A 160 -28.68 25.57 10.41
N ILE A 161 -27.40 25.18 10.43
CA ILE A 161 -26.59 25.04 11.65
C ILE A 161 -25.81 26.33 12.01
N ARG A 162 -26.41 27.50 11.75
CA ARG A 162 -25.84 28.82 12.02
C ARG A 162 -26.66 29.54 13.09
N ASP A 163 -26.08 29.72 14.29
CA ASP A 163 -26.76 30.29 15.46
C ASP A 163 -25.85 31.25 16.25
N ALA A 164 -25.62 32.45 15.71
CA ALA A 164 -24.88 33.50 16.43
C ALA A 164 -25.59 33.95 17.72
N ALA A 165 -26.92 33.84 17.79
CA ALA A 165 -27.70 34.25 18.95
C ALA A 165 -27.48 33.35 20.18
N ALA A 166 -27.15 32.07 19.98
CA ALA A 166 -26.74 31.16 21.04
C ALA A 166 -25.26 31.24 21.43
N TRP A 167 -24.37 31.81 20.60
CA TRP A 167 -22.94 31.85 20.90
C TRP A 167 -22.62 32.54 22.23
N ARG A 168 -21.84 31.88 23.08
CA ARG A 168 -21.33 32.42 24.34
C ARG A 168 -19.81 32.36 24.33
N ARG A 169 -19.16 33.51 24.38
CA ARG A 169 -17.70 33.63 24.39
C ARG A 169 -17.08 32.71 25.46
N PRO A 170 -16.24 31.74 25.08
CA PRO A 170 -15.62 30.82 26.04
C PRO A 170 -14.57 31.56 26.90
N LYS A 171 -14.29 31.01 28.08
CA LYS A 171 -13.18 31.47 28.94
C LYS A 171 -11.87 30.82 28.47
N LEU A 172 -11.25 31.40 27.46
CA LEU A 172 -9.93 31.05 26.99
C LEU A 172 -8.84 31.89 27.68
N SER A 173 -7.60 31.43 27.59
CA SER A 173 -6.37 32.18 27.88
C SER A 173 -5.24 31.69 26.97
N GLU A 174 -4.08 32.34 27.01
CA GLU A 174 -2.90 31.91 26.24
C GLU A 174 -2.45 30.47 26.60
N HIS A 175 -2.74 30.00 27.80
CA HIS A 175 -2.46 28.62 28.23
C HIS A 175 -3.55 27.60 27.86
N SER A 176 -4.69 28.03 27.29
CA SER A 176 -5.71 27.09 26.80
C SER A 176 -5.17 26.26 25.64
N LEU A 177 -5.31 24.94 25.75
CA LEU A 177 -4.92 23.99 24.70
C LEU A 177 -5.78 24.24 23.45
N ALA A 178 -5.13 24.47 22.31
CA ALA A 178 -5.78 24.88 21.07
C ALA A 178 -5.83 23.74 20.05
N VAL A 179 -4.71 23.04 19.85
CA VAL A 179 -4.55 22.02 18.80
C VAL A 179 -3.88 20.76 19.36
N LEU A 180 -4.33 19.58 18.90
CA LEU A 180 -3.54 18.35 18.95
C LEU A 180 -2.98 18.05 17.56
N GLN A 181 -1.71 18.37 17.34
CA GLN A 181 -1.06 18.20 16.04
C GLN A 181 -0.45 16.78 15.95
N TYR A 182 -1.04 15.90 15.14
CA TYR A 182 -0.66 14.48 15.11
C TYR A 182 0.51 14.17 14.17
N THR A 183 1.71 13.96 14.74
CA THR A 183 2.89 13.54 13.98
C THR A 183 2.84 12.05 13.60
N SER A 184 3.57 11.68 12.54
CA SER A 184 3.55 10.31 11.99
C SER A 184 4.28 9.28 12.85
N GLY A 185 5.23 9.72 13.70
CA GLY A 185 5.93 8.90 14.70
C GLY A 185 6.85 7.81 14.13
N SER A 186 8.16 7.86 14.43
CA SER A 186 9.13 6.81 14.04
C SER A 186 8.86 5.43 14.68
N THR A 187 7.79 5.30 15.48
CA THR A 187 7.40 4.12 16.25
C THR A 187 5.99 3.62 15.88
N GLY A 188 5.51 3.95 14.67
CA GLY A 188 4.27 3.43 14.06
C GLY A 188 2.94 3.94 14.64
N SER A 189 2.88 4.27 15.94
CA SER A 189 1.70 4.89 16.56
C SER A 189 1.73 6.42 16.44
N PRO A 190 0.63 7.07 15.97
CA PRO A 190 0.53 8.53 15.94
C PRO A 190 0.67 9.13 17.34
N LYS A 191 1.22 10.34 17.45
CA LYS A 191 1.31 11.11 18.70
C LYS A 191 0.74 12.51 18.49
N GLY A 192 -0.23 12.93 19.33
CA GLY A 192 -0.77 14.29 19.28
C GLY A 192 0.11 15.23 20.10
N VAL A 193 0.82 16.15 19.46
CA VAL A 193 1.56 17.24 20.15
C VAL A 193 0.55 18.24 20.69
N MET A 194 0.67 18.59 21.97
CA MET A 194 -0.23 19.51 22.67
C MET A 194 0.21 20.97 22.48
N LEU A 195 -0.48 21.73 21.64
CA LEU A 195 -0.16 23.14 21.34
C LEU A 195 -1.23 24.07 21.94
N ASN A 196 -0.83 24.95 22.87
CA ASN A 196 -1.71 25.98 23.42
C ASN A 196 -1.65 27.28 22.60
N HIS A 197 -2.55 28.23 22.87
CA HIS A 197 -2.55 29.50 22.11
C HIS A 197 -1.23 30.29 22.22
N ARG A 198 -0.55 30.26 23.37
CA ARG A 198 0.79 30.86 23.55
C ARG A 198 1.79 30.27 22.58
N ASN A 199 1.87 28.95 22.47
CA ASN A 199 2.78 28.26 21.56
C ASN A 199 2.55 28.71 20.09
N LEU A 200 1.28 28.78 19.68
CA LEU A 200 0.87 29.17 18.32
C LEU A 200 1.15 30.66 18.01
N ILE A 201 0.91 31.57 18.96
CA ILE A 201 1.20 33.00 18.82
C ILE A 201 2.72 33.24 18.83
N ALA A 202 3.45 32.62 19.75
CA ALA A 202 4.91 32.71 19.81
C ALA A 202 5.56 32.24 18.51
N ASN A 203 5.11 31.12 17.94
CA ASN A 203 5.65 30.67 16.65
C ASN A 203 5.25 31.58 15.48
N SER A 204 4.09 32.24 15.53
CA SER A 204 3.72 33.26 14.53
C SER A 204 4.62 34.49 14.59
N GLU A 205 5.08 34.88 15.79
CA GLU A 205 6.08 35.93 15.98
C GLU A 205 7.48 35.49 15.50
N LEU A 206 7.86 34.23 15.73
CA LEU A 206 9.11 33.65 15.20
C LEU A 206 9.10 33.56 13.67
N ILE A 207 7.98 33.23 13.03
CA ILE A 207 7.85 33.24 11.57
C ILE A 207 8.07 34.65 11.02
N LEU A 208 7.51 35.68 11.65
CA LEU A 208 7.79 37.09 11.28
C LEU A 208 9.28 37.44 11.42
N GLU A 209 9.92 37.06 12.54
CA GLU A 209 11.35 37.33 12.75
C GLU A 209 12.25 36.58 11.76
N ALA A 210 11.94 35.31 11.48
CA ALA A 210 12.69 34.46 10.57
C ALA A 210 12.56 34.90 9.10
N PHE A 211 11.36 35.32 8.70
CA PHE A 211 11.05 35.65 7.30
C PHE A 211 11.52 37.07 6.95
N ASP A 212 11.30 38.04 7.84
CA ASP A 212 11.50 39.48 7.61
C ASP A 212 10.81 39.96 6.31
N PRO A 213 9.47 39.82 6.20
CA PRO A 213 8.75 40.07 4.96
C PRO A 213 8.59 41.58 4.65
N PRO A 214 8.22 41.94 3.41
CA PRO A 214 7.81 43.31 3.11
C PRO A 214 6.59 43.73 3.96
N GLU A 215 6.50 45.02 4.32
CA GLU A 215 5.39 45.61 5.11
C GLU A 215 3.99 45.26 4.56
N HIS A 216 3.88 45.11 3.25
CA HIS A 216 2.71 44.58 2.57
C HIS A 216 3.09 43.28 1.87
N PHE A 217 2.56 42.17 2.37
CA PHE A 217 2.78 40.84 1.83
C PHE A 217 1.46 40.12 1.57
N THR A 218 1.47 39.20 0.60
CA THR A 218 0.40 38.23 0.36
C THR A 218 1.01 36.84 0.36
N GLY A 219 0.39 35.90 1.08
CA GLY A 219 0.82 34.51 1.15
C GLY A 219 0.19 33.63 0.07
N MET A 220 0.83 32.50 -0.22
CA MET A 220 0.16 31.36 -0.85
C MET A 220 0.65 30.04 -0.24
N SER A 221 -0.27 29.12 0.02
CA SER A 221 0.00 27.76 0.48
C SER A 221 -0.84 26.72 -0.28
N TRP A 222 -0.17 25.77 -0.91
CA TRP A 222 -0.77 24.51 -1.38
C TRP A 222 -0.60 23.37 -0.35
N LEU A 223 -0.01 23.66 0.82
CA LEU A 223 0.42 22.66 1.79
C LEU A 223 -0.77 22.12 2.61
N PRO A 224 -0.77 20.83 3.01
CA PRO A 224 -1.92 20.24 3.66
C PRO A 224 -2.17 20.81 5.08
N THR A 225 -3.39 21.23 5.37
CA THR A 225 -3.79 21.88 6.64
C THR A 225 -3.79 20.98 7.88
N TYR A 226 -3.53 19.68 7.70
CA TYR A 226 -3.27 18.72 8.78
C TYR A 226 -1.76 18.50 9.04
N HIS A 227 -0.89 19.24 8.36
CA HIS A 227 0.56 19.33 8.61
C HIS A 227 0.89 20.70 9.22
N ASP A 228 1.85 20.76 10.14
CA ASP A 228 2.28 21.99 10.84
C ASP A 228 2.49 23.19 9.89
N MET A 229 3.26 23.02 8.81
CA MET A 229 3.58 24.06 7.83
C MET A 229 2.36 24.56 7.04
N GLY A 230 1.38 23.69 6.78
CA GLY A 230 0.12 24.08 6.15
C GLY A 230 -0.86 24.75 7.12
N LEU A 231 -0.86 24.35 8.39
CA LEU A 231 -1.74 24.90 9.42
C LEU A 231 -1.20 26.22 10.00
N VAL A 232 0.02 26.20 10.54
CA VAL A 232 0.63 27.36 11.21
C VAL A 232 1.04 28.40 10.17
N GLY A 233 1.75 27.99 9.12
CA GLY A 233 2.16 28.89 8.04
C GLY A 233 1.01 29.31 7.12
N GLY A 234 0.11 28.39 6.77
CA GLY A 234 -0.98 28.65 5.81
C GLY A 234 -2.29 29.19 6.41
N VAL A 235 -2.51 29.09 7.72
CA VAL A 235 -3.76 29.57 8.36
C VAL A 235 -3.48 30.48 9.56
N LEU A 236 -2.67 30.05 10.54
CA LEU A 236 -2.49 30.85 11.76
C LEU A 236 -1.71 32.16 11.50
N MET A 237 -0.57 32.10 10.80
CA MET A 237 0.27 33.25 10.47
C MET A 237 -0.45 34.38 9.68
N PRO A 238 -1.17 34.11 8.57
CA PRO A 238 -1.93 35.16 7.87
C PRO A 238 -3.08 35.72 8.72
N LEU A 239 -3.72 34.90 9.57
CA LEU A 239 -4.69 35.43 10.54
C LEU A 239 -4.02 36.35 11.57
N TYR A 240 -2.89 35.95 12.14
CA TYR A 240 -2.13 36.73 13.13
C TYR A 240 -1.80 38.13 12.57
N THR A 241 -1.36 38.20 11.33
CA THR A 241 -0.92 39.45 10.68
C THR A 241 -2.02 40.27 10.00
N GLY A 242 -3.23 39.73 9.90
CA GLY A 242 -4.35 40.38 9.22
C GLY A 242 -4.11 40.53 7.70
N ARG A 243 -3.36 39.62 7.09
CA ARG A 243 -2.96 39.65 5.67
C ARG A 243 -3.60 38.50 4.89
N THR A 244 -3.92 38.77 3.62
CA THR A 244 -4.51 37.79 2.72
C THR A 244 -3.58 36.60 2.46
N ASN A 245 -4.14 35.39 2.51
CA ASN A 245 -3.47 34.17 2.04
C ASN A 245 -4.28 33.47 0.95
N VAL A 246 -3.59 32.94 -0.06
CA VAL A 246 -4.18 32.12 -1.13
C VAL A 246 -3.98 30.64 -0.80
N LEU A 247 -5.06 29.89 -0.64
CA LEU A 247 -5.04 28.46 -0.43
C LEU A 247 -5.26 27.71 -1.75
N MET A 248 -4.59 26.58 -1.91
CA MET A 248 -4.72 25.65 -3.03
C MET A 248 -4.72 24.22 -2.49
N SER A 249 -5.34 23.26 -3.18
CA SER A 249 -5.25 21.86 -2.76
C SER A 249 -3.85 21.29 -3.06
N PRO A 250 -3.29 20.41 -2.20
CA PRO A 250 -2.02 19.73 -2.51
C PRO A 250 -2.07 18.92 -3.81
N MET A 251 -3.24 18.38 -4.17
CA MET A 251 -3.44 17.65 -5.42
C MET A 251 -3.38 18.57 -6.64
N THR A 252 -3.92 19.78 -6.56
CA THR A 252 -3.88 20.78 -7.64
C THR A 252 -2.44 21.13 -8.03
N PHE A 253 -1.56 21.27 -7.04
CA PHE A 253 -0.12 21.44 -7.26
C PHE A 253 0.52 20.17 -7.86
N LEU A 254 0.33 19.01 -7.22
CA LEU A 254 0.98 17.75 -7.65
C LEU A 254 0.54 17.28 -9.05
N GLN A 255 -0.70 17.57 -9.47
CA GLN A 255 -1.20 17.29 -10.82
C GLN A 255 -0.58 18.20 -11.88
N ARG A 256 -0.29 19.47 -11.53
CA ARG A 256 0.22 20.48 -12.47
C ARG A 256 1.07 21.53 -11.73
N PRO A 257 2.38 21.28 -11.51
CA PRO A 257 3.24 22.15 -10.70
C PRO A 257 3.27 23.62 -11.17
N ALA A 258 3.08 23.87 -12.47
CA ALA A 258 2.97 25.20 -13.05
C ALA A 258 1.88 26.08 -12.37
N ARG A 259 0.79 25.49 -11.88
CA ARG A 259 -0.29 26.22 -11.18
C ARG A 259 0.19 26.94 -9.92
N TRP A 260 1.24 26.47 -9.25
CA TRP A 260 1.81 27.18 -8.10
C TRP A 260 2.50 28.49 -8.54
N LEU A 261 3.31 28.44 -9.60
CA LEU A 261 4.00 29.61 -10.16
C LEU A 261 3.01 30.58 -10.82
N GLN A 262 2.01 30.06 -11.53
CA GLN A 262 0.92 30.84 -12.10
C GLN A 262 0.06 31.50 -11.01
N GLY A 263 -0.19 30.82 -9.87
CA GLY A 263 -0.86 31.40 -8.71
C GLY A 263 -0.05 32.52 -8.05
N ILE A 264 1.26 32.32 -7.91
CA ILE A 264 2.18 33.36 -7.41
C ILE A 264 2.11 34.63 -8.29
N SER A 265 2.15 34.46 -9.61
CA SER A 265 1.99 35.54 -10.58
C SER A 265 0.60 36.21 -10.48
N LYS A 266 -0.48 35.42 -10.57
CA LYS A 266 -1.89 35.88 -10.61
C LYS A 266 -2.28 36.72 -9.40
N TYR A 267 -1.91 36.29 -8.19
CA TYR A 267 -2.27 36.98 -6.95
C TYR A 267 -1.16 37.92 -6.42
N GLY A 268 -0.03 38.04 -7.14
CA GLY A 268 1.10 38.90 -6.72
C GLY A 268 1.74 38.45 -5.41
N VAL A 269 1.83 37.14 -5.19
CA VAL A 269 2.27 36.53 -3.94
C VAL A 269 3.73 36.86 -3.65
N THR A 270 3.99 37.25 -2.40
CA THR A 270 5.33 37.60 -1.92
C THR A 270 5.94 36.53 -1.01
N ILE A 271 5.11 35.69 -0.37
CA ILE A 271 5.53 34.60 0.51
C ILE A 271 4.88 33.29 0.07
N SER A 272 5.68 32.31 -0.32
CA SER A 272 5.22 30.94 -0.58
C SER A 272 6.39 29.97 -0.49
N GLY A 273 6.11 28.67 -0.36
CA GLY A 273 7.16 27.69 -0.14
C GLY A 273 6.63 26.30 0.14
N GLY A 274 7.55 25.39 0.44
CA GLY A 274 7.28 23.98 0.68
C GLY A 274 8.56 23.18 0.91
N PRO A 275 8.45 21.84 1.02
CA PRO A 275 9.62 20.98 1.15
C PRO A 275 10.46 20.95 -0.13
N ASN A 276 11.74 20.61 -0.02
CA ASN A 276 12.74 20.69 -1.09
C ASN A 276 12.30 20.02 -2.40
N PHE A 277 11.61 18.87 -2.33
CA PHE A 277 11.10 18.16 -3.51
C PHE A 277 10.16 19.03 -4.39
N SER A 278 9.44 20.00 -3.81
CA SER A 278 8.48 20.82 -4.55
C SER A 278 9.16 21.78 -5.52
N TYR A 279 10.33 22.29 -5.14
CA TYR A 279 11.21 23.07 -6.02
C TYR A 279 11.78 22.19 -7.14
N GLN A 280 12.28 20.99 -6.81
CA GLN A 280 12.78 20.04 -7.80
C GLN A 280 11.68 19.62 -8.80
N LEU A 281 10.47 19.31 -8.31
CA LEU A 281 9.34 18.92 -9.14
C LEU A 281 8.93 20.02 -10.13
N CYS A 282 8.99 21.29 -9.71
CA CYS A 282 8.80 22.43 -10.60
C CYS A 282 9.91 22.50 -11.67
N ALA A 283 11.18 22.40 -11.27
CA ALA A 283 12.32 22.47 -12.18
C ALA A 283 12.30 21.36 -13.24
N ASP A 284 11.97 20.13 -12.82
CA ASP A 284 11.94 18.91 -13.63
C ASP A 284 10.78 18.83 -14.63
N LYS A 285 9.57 19.33 -14.26
CA LYS A 285 8.33 18.98 -14.97
C LYS A 285 7.68 20.14 -15.73
N ILE A 286 7.89 21.39 -15.32
CA ILE A 286 7.19 22.53 -15.92
C ILE A 286 7.77 22.84 -17.30
N GLN A 287 6.91 22.79 -18.33
CA GLN A 287 7.30 23.09 -19.71
C GLN A 287 7.32 24.60 -19.97
N ASP A 288 8.14 25.07 -20.92
CA ASP A 288 8.26 26.52 -21.22
C ASP A 288 6.94 27.15 -21.68
N SER A 289 6.05 26.39 -22.33
CA SER A 289 4.69 26.82 -22.70
C SER A 289 3.76 27.04 -21.50
N GLU A 290 4.05 26.47 -20.34
CA GLU A 290 3.25 26.69 -19.11
C GLU A 290 3.73 27.91 -18.30
N LEU A 291 4.84 28.52 -18.72
CA LEU A 291 5.43 29.72 -18.11
C LEU A 291 5.09 31.01 -18.86
N GLU A 292 4.26 30.95 -19.90
CA GLU A 292 3.77 32.13 -20.60
C GLU A 292 2.97 33.03 -19.64
N GLY A 293 3.35 34.31 -19.54
CA GLY A 293 2.73 35.27 -18.62
C GLY A 293 3.04 35.09 -17.13
N VAL A 294 3.96 34.19 -16.76
CA VAL A 294 4.34 33.98 -15.34
C VAL A 294 5.41 34.99 -14.91
N ASP A 295 5.09 35.82 -13.92
CA ASP A 295 5.99 36.76 -13.24
C ASP A 295 6.20 36.32 -11.77
N LEU A 296 7.46 36.06 -11.41
CA LEU A 296 7.90 35.67 -10.07
C LEU A 296 8.72 36.77 -9.39
N SER A 297 8.87 37.95 -9.99
CA SER A 297 9.69 39.05 -9.45
C SER A 297 9.22 39.59 -8.10
N LYS A 298 7.94 39.35 -7.76
CA LYS A 298 7.33 39.69 -6.46
C LYS A 298 7.60 38.66 -5.36
N TRP A 299 8.04 37.45 -5.70
CA TRP A 299 8.22 36.36 -4.73
C TRP A 299 9.48 36.61 -3.90
N ALA A 300 9.30 37.37 -2.82
CA ALA A 300 10.38 37.83 -1.94
C ALA A 300 10.87 36.75 -0.95
N ILE A 301 10.01 35.81 -0.56
CA ILE A 301 10.33 34.71 0.36
C ILE A 301 9.83 33.39 -0.22
N ALA A 302 10.79 32.59 -0.69
CA ALA A 302 10.65 31.22 -1.18
C ALA A 302 11.14 30.26 -0.08
N PHE A 303 10.28 29.93 0.88
CA PHE A 303 10.70 29.14 2.04
C PHE A 303 10.84 27.65 1.72
N ASN A 304 11.96 27.05 2.16
CA ASN A 304 12.28 25.64 1.94
C ASN A 304 12.63 25.01 3.30
N GLY A 305 12.06 23.86 3.62
CA GLY A 305 12.21 23.26 4.94
C GLY A 305 11.46 21.95 5.13
N ALA A 306 11.37 21.52 6.40
CA ALA A 306 10.85 20.23 6.85
C ALA A 306 11.62 18.98 6.39
N GLU A 307 12.41 19.02 5.32
CA GLU A 307 13.29 17.93 4.85
C GLU A 307 14.69 18.46 4.48
N PRO A 308 15.70 17.59 4.26
CA PRO A 308 17.05 18.03 3.89
C PRO A 308 17.05 18.92 2.64
N ILE A 309 17.60 20.13 2.79
CA ILE A 309 17.61 21.17 1.76
C ILE A 309 18.91 21.04 0.98
N ARG A 310 18.81 20.83 -0.34
CA ARG A 310 19.98 20.53 -1.18
C ARG A 310 20.48 21.77 -1.94
N PRO A 311 21.80 22.02 -2.03
CA PRO A 311 22.34 23.14 -2.80
C PRO A 311 21.98 23.05 -4.29
N SER A 312 21.97 21.83 -4.84
CA SER A 312 21.60 21.48 -6.21
C SER A 312 20.20 21.97 -6.57
N THR A 313 19.17 21.53 -5.85
CA THR A 313 17.78 21.93 -6.07
C THR A 313 17.57 23.45 -6.03
N LEU A 314 18.22 24.15 -5.10
CA LEU A 314 18.12 25.62 -5.03
C LEU A 314 18.74 26.30 -6.25
N GLN A 315 19.89 25.80 -6.74
CA GLN A 315 20.56 26.32 -7.92
C GLN A 315 19.77 26.05 -9.21
N ASP A 316 19.28 24.83 -9.41
CA ASP A 316 18.54 24.47 -10.63
C ASP A 316 17.17 25.14 -10.70
N PHE A 317 16.44 25.26 -9.59
CA PHE A 317 15.20 26.04 -9.54
C PHE A 317 15.47 27.52 -9.90
N ALA A 318 16.47 28.13 -9.26
CA ALA A 318 16.80 29.53 -9.52
C ALA A 318 17.22 29.78 -10.98
N LYS A 319 18.02 28.87 -11.55
CA LYS A 319 18.47 28.88 -12.95
C LYS A 319 17.32 28.67 -13.94
N ARG A 320 16.38 27.75 -13.63
CA ARG A 320 15.22 27.41 -14.46
C ARG A 320 14.26 28.60 -14.61
N PHE A 321 13.99 29.32 -13.52
CA PHE A 321 12.94 30.34 -13.44
C PHE A 321 13.47 31.79 -13.38
N ALA A 322 14.77 32.02 -13.54
CA ALA A 322 15.37 33.36 -13.64
C ALA A 322 14.75 34.21 -14.78
N LYS A 323 14.33 33.59 -15.90
CA LYS A 323 13.65 34.29 -17.00
C LYS A 323 12.28 34.86 -16.60
N GLN A 324 11.60 34.20 -15.67
CA GLN A 324 10.33 34.62 -15.06
C GLN A 324 10.55 35.58 -13.88
N GLY A 325 11.78 36.05 -13.66
CA GLY A 325 12.10 37.04 -12.63
C GLY A 325 12.34 36.47 -11.23
N PHE A 326 12.43 35.14 -11.06
CA PHE A 326 12.74 34.57 -9.74
C PHE A 326 14.13 35.02 -9.26
N ASN A 327 14.18 35.59 -8.06
CA ASN A 327 15.41 36.05 -7.43
C ASN A 327 16.01 34.93 -6.54
N PRO A 328 17.24 34.46 -6.78
CA PRO A 328 17.88 33.45 -5.92
C PRO A 328 17.86 33.81 -4.42
N ALA A 329 17.99 35.10 -4.09
CA ALA A 329 18.00 35.60 -2.71
C ALA A 329 16.64 35.51 -1.98
N ALA A 330 15.55 35.21 -2.70
CA ALA A 330 14.27 34.88 -2.08
C ALA A 330 14.30 33.52 -1.35
N SER A 331 15.22 32.62 -1.72
CA SER A 331 15.34 31.29 -1.14
C SER A 331 15.62 31.37 0.36
N LEU A 332 14.68 30.89 1.18
CA LEU A 332 14.75 30.92 2.64
C LEU A 332 14.76 29.48 3.19
N PRO A 333 15.94 28.87 3.32
CA PRO A 333 16.11 27.64 4.10
C PRO A 333 15.73 27.85 5.58
N CYS A 334 14.87 27.01 6.12
CA CYS A 334 14.42 27.06 7.52
C CYS A 334 14.24 25.65 8.11
N TYR A 335 14.44 25.53 9.43
CA TYR A 335 14.28 24.28 10.18
C TYR A 335 13.25 24.42 11.32
N GLY A 336 12.59 23.31 11.64
CA GLY A 336 11.65 23.16 12.76
C GLY A 336 10.67 21.99 12.56
N MET A 337 9.78 21.78 13.53
CA MET A 337 8.89 20.62 13.63
C MET A 337 7.60 20.91 14.42
N ALA A 338 6.61 20.01 14.36
CA ALA A 338 5.37 20.14 15.14
C ALA A 338 5.59 20.23 16.66
N GLU A 339 6.60 19.53 17.19
CA GLU A 339 7.01 19.60 18.60
C GLU A 339 7.51 21.01 19.01
N THR A 340 7.96 21.84 18.06
CA THR A 340 8.28 23.28 18.20
C THR A 340 7.21 24.18 17.59
N THR A 341 5.96 23.71 17.50
CA THR A 341 4.85 24.30 16.73
C THR A 341 5.07 24.30 15.21
N LEU A 342 6.06 25.04 14.70
CA LEU A 342 6.52 24.95 13.31
C LEU A 342 8.01 25.35 13.16
N ILE A 343 8.37 26.63 13.28
CA ILE A 343 9.74 27.11 12.96
C ILE A 343 10.63 27.18 14.21
N VAL A 344 11.94 27.01 14.01
CA VAL A 344 13.00 27.20 15.03
C VAL A 344 14.12 28.10 14.49
N THR A 345 14.57 27.87 13.26
CA THR A 345 15.62 28.68 12.62
C THR A 345 15.23 29.15 11.23
N GLY A 346 15.71 30.34 10.89
CA GLY A 346 15.45 31.01 9.60
C GLY A 346 16.23 32.31 9.51
N GLY A 347 16.36 32.86 8.30
CA GLY A 347 17.10 34.12 8.09
C GLY A 347 18.60 34.08 8.44
N PRO A 348 19.29 35.22 8.53
CA PRO A 348 18.79 36.59 8.29
C PRO A 348 18.45 36.83 6.81
N THR A 349 17.98 38.03 6.48
CA THR A 349 17.51 38.43 5.14
C THR A 349 18.63 38.47 4.09
N THR A 350 19.86 38.72 4.51
CA THR A 350 21.06 38.72 3.65
C THR A 350 22.27 38.20 4.44
N PRO A 351 23.12 37.31 3.86
CA PRO A 351 22.93 36.61 2.59
C PRO A 351 21.88 35.48 2.69
N ARG A 352 21.15 35.26 1.60
CA ARG A 352 20.22 34.13 1.39
C ARG A 352 20.42 33.57 -0.04
N PRO A 353 20.30 32.25 -0.26
CA PRO A 353 20.46 31.19 0.74
C PRO A 353 21.93 31.14 1.20
N VAL A 354 22.19 30.64 2.41
CA VAL A 354 23.58 30.39 2.84
C VAL A 354 23.98 28.97 2.43
N THR A 355 25.11 28.83 1.75
CA THR A 355 25.74 27.53 1.46
C THR A 355 27.21 27.63 1.83
N THR A 356 27.71 26.65 2.62
CA THR A 356 29.11 26.59 3.05
C THR A 356 29.68 25.21 2.74
N THR A 357 30.94 25.16 2.30
CA THR A 357 31.66 23.92 2.03
C THR A 357 32.42 23.47 3.27
N PHE A 358 32.24 22.21 3.65
CA PHE A 358 32.92 21.55 4.76
C PHE A 358 33.69 20.31 4.28
N ASP A 359 34.63 19.84 5.08
CA ASP A 359 35.34 18.58 4.87
C ASP A 359 34.38 17.41 5.11
N GLY A 360 33.98 16.70 4.05
CA GLY A 360 33.05 15.57 4.13
C GLY A 360 33.51 14.51 5.14
N ARG A 361 34.79 14.13 5.09
CA ARG A 361 35.40 13.21 6.04
C ARG A 361 35.35 13.70 7.48
N GLY A 362 35.55 15.01 7.69
CA GLY A 362 35.35 15.64 8.98
C GLY A 362 33.92 15.46 9.51
N LEU A 363 32.90 15.74 8.68
CA LEU A 363 31.49 15.62 9.07
C LEU A 363 31.11 14.17 9.47
N GLU A 364 31.76 13.17 8.87
CA GLU A 364 31.59 11.75 9.18
C GLU A 364 32.21 11.37 10.54
N GLU A 365 33.34 12.00 10.89
CA GLU A 365 33.97 11.94 12.22
C GLU A 365 33.26 12.84 13.25
N LYS A 366 32.12 13.47 12.89
CA LYS A 366 31.37 14.49 13.66
C LYS A 366 32.14 15.80 13.90
N ILE A 367 33.18 16.09 13.11
CA ILE A 367 34.06 17.28 13.20
C ILE A 367 33.73 18.28 12.08
N VAL A 368 33.35 19.50 12.44
CA VAL A 368 32.97 20.55 11.48
C VAL A 368 34.18 21.38 11.09
N ARG A 369 34.79 21.06 9.94
CA ARG A 369 35.88 21.85 9.35
C ARG A 369 35.43 22.50 8.03
N PRO A 370 35.43 23.84 7.90
CA PRO A 370 35.21 24.51 6.62
C PRO A 370 36.41 24.32 5.68
N VAL A 371 36.16 24.14 4.39
CA VAL A 371 37.20 23.96 3.34
C VAL A 371 36.86 24.73 2.08
N ALA A 372 37.83 24.86 1.16
CA ALA A 372 37.60 25.43 -0.16
C ALA A 372 36.78 24.48 -1.06
N ALA A 373 36.06 25.03 -2.05
CA ALA A 373 35.18 24.26 -2.93
C ALA A 373 35.91 23.30 -3.90
N ASP A 374 37.23 23.42 -4.01
CA ASP A 374 38.13 22.55 -4.77
C ASP A 374 38.89 21.52 -3.89
N HIS A 375 38.55 21.42 -2.60
CA HIS A 375 39.11 20.39 -1.71
C HIS A 375 38.64 18.99 -2.14
N SER A 376 39.49 17.96 -1.98
CA SER A 376 39.21 16.59 -2.42
C SER A 376 38.10 15.86 -1.65
N SER A 377 37.51 16.52 -0.66
CA SER A 377 36.35 16.07 0.15
C SER A 377 35.36 17.23 0.35
N ALA A 378 35.32 18.19 -0.59
CA ALA A 378 34.51 19.40 -0.51
C ALA A 378 33.00 19.09 -0.56
N ARG A 379 32.32 19.14 0.59
CA ARG A 379 30.87 18.91 0.69
C ARG A 379 30.13 20.20 1.03
N ALA A 380 29.27 20.66 0.12
CA ALA A 380 28.44 21.84 0.31
C ALA A 380 27.18 21.52 1.14
N LEU A 381 26.94 22.27 2.22
CA LEU A 381 25.72 22.19 3.02
C LEU A 381 24.97 23.53 3.02
N VAL A 382 23.64 23.46 3.02
CA VAL A 382 22.76 24.63 3.14
C VAL A 382 22.56 24.98 4.62
N GLY A 383 22.80 26.24 4.98
CA GLY A 383 22.47 26.75 6.31
C GLY A 383 20.96 26.94 6.43
N CYS A 384 20.31 26.23 7.35
CA CYS A 384 18.87 26.26 7.61
C CYS A 384 18.44 27.50 8.42
N GLY A 385 19.12 28.62 8.20
CA GLY A 385 18.91 29.89 8.87
C GLY A 385 19.57 30.03 10.24
N ALA A 386 19.40 31.20 10.83
CA ALA A 386 19.97 31.57 12.13
C ALA A 386 19.06 31.14 13.29
N VAL A 387 19.66 31.03 14.47
CA VAL A 387 18.91 30.98 15.74
C VAL A 387 18.22 32.33 15.93
N LEU A 388 16.89 32.29 16.10
CA LEU A 388 16.06 33.48 16.29
C LEU A 388 16.22 34.01 17.72
N LYS A 389 15.98 35.29 17.95
CA LYS A 389 16.40 36.00 19.17
C LYS A 389 15.81 35.43 20.47
N ASN A 390 14.62 34.86 20.40
CA ASN A 390 13.90 34.28 21.56
C ASN A 390 14.02 32.74 21.62
N GLU A 391 14.81 32.13 20.73
CA GLU A 391 15.09 30.70 20.70
C GLU A 391 16.43 30.41 21.36
N THR A 392 16.47 29.45 22.28
CA THR A 392 17.73 28.82 22.70
C THR A 392 17.88 27.52 21.92
N VAL A 393 18.81 27.48 20.97
CA VAL A 393 19.20 26.26 20.25
C VAL A 393 20.63 25.91 20.66
N ILE A 394 20.83 24.70 21.20
CA ILE A 394 22.14 24.16 21.57
C ILE A 394 22.36 22.81 20.89
N ILE A 395 23.64 22.45 20.73
CA ILE A 395 24.08 21.18 20.16
C ILE A 395 24.61 20.33 21.31
N VAL A 396 24.09 19.12 21.49
CA VAL A 396 24.31 18.31 22.70
C VAL A 396 24.66 16.88 22.33
N ASP A 397 25.60 16.26 23.04
CA ASP A 397 25.83 14.83 22.89
C ASP A 397 24.60 14.05 23.42
N PRO A 398 23.98 13.17 22.60
CA PRO A 398 22.72 12.53 22.96
C PRO A 398 22.85 11.50 24.11
N GLU A 399 24.05 11.07 24.45
CA GLU A 399 24.36 10.08 25.49
C GLU A 399 24.89 10.75 26.77
N THR A 400 25.97 11.53 26.69
CA THR A 400 26.58 12.21 27.86
C THR A 400 25.77 13.41 28.33
N ARG A 401 25.00 14.03 27.42
CA ARG A 401 24.27 15.30 27.60
C ARG A 401 25.16 16.51 27.83
N GLU A 402 26.42 16.42 27.46
CA GLU A 402 27.33 17.57 27.42
C GLU A 402 26.99 18.45 26.22
N GLN A 403 26.98 19.77 26.41
CA GLN A 403 26.85 20.71 25.30
C GLN A 403 28.15 20.71 24.48
N LEU A 404 28.03 20.49 23.18
CA LEU A 404 29.16 20.40 22.25
C LEU A 404 29.55 21.78 21.69
N PRO A 405 30.83 21.99 21.36
CA PRO A 405 31.31 23.20 20.70
C PRO A 405 30.83 23.30 19.24
N SER A 406 30.95 24.49 18.66
CA SER A 406 30.49 24.79 17.29
C SER A 406 31.25 24.09 16.17
N ASP A 407 32.40 23.47 16.47
CA ASP A 407 33.18 22.63 15.57
C ASP A 407 32.83 21.12 15.69
N SER A 408 31.74 20.77 16.37
CA SER A 408 31.27 19.39 16.58
C SER A 408 29.80 19.19 16.19
N ILE A 409 29.42 17.96 15.81
CA ILE A 409 28.04 17.58 15.46
C ILE A 409 27.39 16.79 16.62
N GLY A 410 26.19 17.22 17.03
CA GLY A 410 25.39 16.57 18.07
C GLY A 410 23.89 16.65 17.80
N GLU A 411 23.08 16.27 18.79
CA GLU A 411 21.62 16.42 18.74
C GLU A 411 21.23 17.88 18.92
N ILE A 412 20.30 18.36 18.09
CA ILE A 412 19.76 19.71 18.18
C ILE A 412 18.75 19.73 19.32
N TRP A 413 19.01 20.52 20.36
CA TRP A 413 18.10 20.72 21.51
C TRP A 413 17.56 22.15 21.50
N VAL A 414 16.27 22.31 21.76
CA VAL A 414 15.54 23.58 21.59
C VAL A 414 14.79 23.97 22.87
N GLN A 415 14.88 25.23 23.29
CA GLN A 415 14.05 25.81 24.34
C GLN A 415 13.43 27.11 23.83
N SER A 416 12.10 27.19 23.89
CA SER A 416 11.30 28.28 23.33
C SER A 416 9.87 28.28 23.89
N ASP A 417 9.24 29.45 23.91
CA ASP A 417 7.80 29.62 24.14
C ASP A 417 6.92 28.89 23.09
N SER A 418 7.48 28.53 21.94
CA SER A 418 6.78 27.78 20.88
C SER A 418 6.85 26.25 21.05
N VAL A 419 7.65 25.74 21.98
CA VAL A 419 7.74 24.30 22.30
C VAL A 419 6.42 23.81 22.90
N GLY A 420 5.87 22.73 22.33
CA GLY A 420 4.60 22.14 22.76
C GLY A 420 4.62 21.65 24.20
N GLN A 421 3.44 21.48 24.79
CA GLN A 421 3.28 21.07 26.20
C GLN A 421 3.59 19.58 26.47
N GLY A 422 3.99 18.83 25.44
CA GLY A 422 4.19 17.38 25.46
C GLY A 422 3.31 16.62 24.46
N TYR A 423 3.29 15.30 24.57
CA TYR A 423 2.41 14.42 23.81
C TYR A 423 1.14 14.08 24.61
N TYR A 424 -0.03 14.21 23.99
CA TYR A 424 -1.32 13.95 24.62
C TYR A 424 -1.36 12.55 25.25
N ARG A 425 -1.74 12.47 26.54
CA ARG A 425 -1.83 11.23 27.36
C ARG A 425 -0.56 10.38 27.48
N ARG A 426 0.60 10.79 26.95
CA ARG A 426 1.85 10.01 26.99
C ARG A 426 2.90 10.69 27.87
N LYS A 427 2.71 10.61 29.20
CA LYS A 427 3.53 11.32 30.19
C LYS A 427 5.03 11.01 30.06
N GLU A 428 5.40 9.74 30.06
CA GLU A 428 6.81 9.31 30.03
C GLU A 428 7.55 9.80 28.78
N ALA A 429 6.93 9.64 27.60
CA ALA A 429 7.47 10.17 26.35
C ALA A 429 7.49 11.71 26.31
N SER A 430 6.58 12.38 27.03
CA SER A 430 6.61 13.84 27.16
C SER A 430 7.78 14.30 28.04
N GLU A 431 8.04 13.61 29.14
CA GLU A 431 9.18 13.88 30.02
C GLU A 431 10.51 13.66 29.28
N GLN A 432 10.67 12.51 28.63
CA GLN A 432 11.89 12.15 27.90
C GLN A 432 12.20 13.10 26.74
N THR A 433 11.17 13.63 26.05
CA THR A 433 11.36 14.49 24.87
C THR A 433 11.34 15.98 25.19
N PHE A 434 10.46 16.47 26.08
CA PHE A 434 10.24 17.91 26.32
C PHE A 434 10.81 18.43 27.65
N ARG A 435 11.38 17.57 28.50
CA ARG A 435 11.95 17.91 29.82
C ARG A 435 13.40 17.46 29.98
N ALA A 436 14.15 17.42 28.88
CA ALA A 436 15.56 17.06 28.93
C ALA A 436 16.40 18.17 29.59
N THR A 437 17.44 17.77 30.30
CA THR A 437 18.45 18.66 30.88
C THR A 437 19.84 18.22 30.46
N THR A 438 20.74 19.18 30.30
CA THR A 438 22.17 18.95 30.05
C THR A 438 22.85 18.32 31.29
N MET A 439 24.11 17.89 31.15
CA MET A 439 24.87 17.25 32.22
C MET A 439 25.06 18.16 33.47
N ASP A 440 25.22 19.47 33.26
CA ASP A 440 25.32 20.50 34.28
C ASP A 440 23.96 20.98 34.83
N GLY A 441 22.85 20.55 34.22
CA GLY A 441 21.50 20.73 34.73
C GLY A 441 20.71 21.89 34.12
N GLU A 442 21.18 22.53 33.06
CA GLU A 442 20.38 23.52 32.32
C GLU A 442 19.20 22.86 31.59
N GLY A 443 18.11 23.63 31.43
CA GLY A 443 16.88 23.19 30.78
C GLY A 443 15.61 23.76 31.42
N PRO A 444 14.43 23.19 31.14
CA PRO A 444 14.20 22.05 30.25
C PRO A 444 14.39 22.41 28.76
N PHE A 445 14.82 21.42 27.98
CA PHE A 445 14.91 21.46 26.52
C PHE A 445 14.02 20.39 25.87
N LEU A 446 13.60 20.68 24.63
CA LEU A 446 13.10 19.71 23.67
C LEU A 446 14.28 18.98 23.00
N ARG A 447 14.30 17.66 23.06
CA ARG A 447 15.13 16.78 22.21
C ARG A 447 14.45 16.57 20.87
N THR A 448 15.04 17.06 19.79
CA THR A 448 14.46 16.93 18.44
C THR A 448 14.65 15.53 17.83
N GLY A 449 15.71 14.82 18.22
CA GLY A 449 16.20 13.62 17.52
C GLY A 449 16.86 13.89 16.16
N ASP A 450 16.94 15.16 15.74
CA ASP A 450 17.67 15.61 14.56
C ASP A 450 19.11 15.98 14.97
N LEU A 451 20.06 15.72 14.08
CA LEU A 451 21.49 16.00 14.27
C LEU A 451 21.90 17.25 13.49
N GLY A 452 22.83 18.03 14.04
CA GLY A 452 23.35 19.22 13.37
C GLY A 452 24.46 19.93 14.13
N PHE A 453 24.81 21.11 13.64
CA PHE A 453 25.84 21.98 14.22
C PHE A 453 25.56 23.47 13.93
N LEU A 454 26.16 24.36 14.73
CA LEU A 454 26.03 25.82 14.57
C LEU A 454 27.35 26.42 14.07
N TYR A 455 27.38 26.89 12.82
CA TYR A 455 28.57 27.49 12.20
C TYR A 455 28.27 28.87 11.60
N ASN A 456 29.11 29.87 11.88
CA ASN A 456 28.97 31.27 11.47
C ASN A 456 27.56 31.88 11.66
N GLY A 457 26.84 31.47 12.70
CA GLY A 457 25.48 31.97 12.98
C GLY A 457 24.39 31.34 12.10
N GLN A 458 24.62 30.16 11.54
CA GLN A 458 23.63 29.33 10.85
C GLN A 458 23.59 27.93 11.47
N LEU A 459 22.39 27.35 11.54
CA LEU A 459 22.19 25.94 11.86
C LEU A 459 22.34 25.10 10.59
N TYR A 460 23.19 24.08 10.64
CA TYR A 460 23.31 23.07 9.59
C TYR A 460 22.77 21.76 10.13
N VAL A 461 21.69 21.26 9.52
CA VAL A 461 21.10 19.95 9.87
C VAL A 461 21.89 18.88 9.13
N SER A 462 22.59 18.02 9.88
CA SER A 462 23.42 16.94 9.32
C SER A 462 22.65 15.65 9.14
N GLY A 463 21.55 15.40 9.86
CA GLY A 463 20.72 14.21 9.66
C GLY A 463 19.81 13.90 10.84
N ARG A 464 19.61 12.61 11.13
CA ARG A 464 18.78 12.11 12.24
C ARG A 464 19.51 11.06 13.05
N LEU A 465 19.36 11.13 14.37
CA LEU A 465 19.97 10.20 15.33
C LEU A 465 19.52 8.74 15.13
N LYS A 466 18.37 8.53 14.48
CA LYS A 466 17.81 7.19 14.18
C LYS A 466 17.89 6.78 12.71
N ASP A 467 18.35 7.67 11.84
CA ASP A 467 18.49 7.42 10.40
C ASP A 467 19.96 7.33 9.98
N MET A 468 20.91 7.65 10.87
CA MET A 468 22.35 7.57 10.64
C MET A 468 22.79 6.14 10.31
N ILE A 469 23.70 6.02 9.34
CA ILE A 469 24.29 4.77 8.85
C ILE A 469 25.71 4.70 9.40
N ILE A 470 26.11 3.62 10.10
CA ILE A 470 27.39 3.53 10.84
C ILE A 470 28.21 2.32 10.35
N VAL A 471 28.40 2.22 9.03
CA VAL A 471 29.23 1.17 8.44
C VAL A 471 30.70 1.42 8.78
N ARG A 472 31.40 0.36 9.25
CA ARG A 472 32.82 0.40 9.65
C ARG A 472 33.19 1.42 10.74
N GLY A 473 32.21 1.90 11.51
CA GLY A 473 32.43 2.91 12.55
C GLY A 473 32.58 4.35 12.02
N VAL A 474 32.29 4.59 10.74
CA VAL A 474 32.28 5.92 10.11
C VAL A 474 30.82 6.34 9.92
N ASN A 475 30.45 7.53 10.43
CA ASN A 475 29.05 7.97 10.38
C ASN A 475 28.71 8.54 9.00
N ARG A 476 27.73 7.93 8.32
CA ARG A 476 27.20 8.34 7.02
C ARG A 476 25.77 8.83 7.19
N TYR A 477 25.40 9.94 6.58
CA TYR A 477 24.03 10.43 6.61
C TYR A 477 23.32 10.04 5.30
N PRO A 478 22.12 9.44 5.35
CA PRO A 478 21.44 8.92 4.16
C PRO A 478 21.31 9.91 3.01
N GLN A 479 20.97 11.19 3.28
CA GLN A 479 20.73 12.16 2.22
C GLN A 479 21.97 12.50 1.38
N ASP A 480 23.17 12.25 1.91
CA ASP A 480 24.42 12.48 1.20
C ASP A 480 24.63 11.39 0.14
N ILE A 481 24.35 10.14 0.52
CA ILE A 481 24.34 8.99 -0.37
C ILE A 481 23.21 9.15 -1.39
N GLU A 482 22.01 9.58 -0.97
CA GLU A 482 20.87 9.85 -1.86
C GLU A 482 21.21 10.90 -2.93
N GLU A 483 21.88 12.01 -2.57
CA GLU A 483 22.34 13.00 -3.55
C GLU A 483 23.41 12.42 -4.50
N THR A 484 24.38 11.64 -4.00
CA THR A 484 25.36 10.95 -4.86
C THR A 484 24.69 9.95 -5.82
N VAL A 485 23.67 9.20 -5.38
CA VAL A 485 22.92 8.25 -6.25
C VAL A 485 22.22 8.98 -7.39
N GLU A 486 21.58 10.11 -7.10
CA GLU A 486 20.87 10.91 -8.08
C GLU A 486 21.82 11.56 -9.10
N LEU A 487 22.96 12.08 -8.64
CA LEU A 487 24.00 12.63 -9.52
C LEU A 487 24.73 11.57 -10.34
N ALA A 488 24.73 10.31 -9.90
CA ALA A 488 25.44 9.21 -10.57
C ALA A 488 24.75 8.66 -11.82
N SER A 489 23.46 8.95 -12.05
CA SER A 489 22.69 8.30 -13.11
C SER A 489 21.45 9.08 -13.55
N GLU A 490 21.43 9.49 -14.82
CA GLU A 490 20.26 10.09 -15.50
C GLU A 490 19.01 9.20 -15.48
N ALA A 491 19.17 7.90 -15.21
CA ALA A 491 18.03 6.99 -15.06
C ALA A 491 17.27 7.17 -13.75
N VAL A 492 17.83 7.86 -12.75
CA VAL A 492 17.24 8.08 -11.42
C VAL A 492 16.45 9.39 -11.40
N GLN A 493 15.26 9.36 -10.82
CA GLN A 493 14.45 10.55 -10.59
C GLN A 493 14.97 11.32 -9.37
N ALA A 494 15.32 12.59 -9.54
CA ALA A 494 15.75 13.47 -8.47
C ALA A 494 14.72 13.58 -7.33
N GLY A 495 15.20 13.79 -6.09
CA GLY A 495 14.41 13.82 -4.86
C GLY A 495 13.66 12.52 -4.55
N SER A 496 14.14 11.39 -5.10
CA SER A 496 13.41 10.11 -5.12
C SER A 496 14.34 8.90 -4.94
N VAL A 497 15.28 9.02 -4.00
CA VAL A 497 16.12 7.92 -3.50
C VAL A 497 15.96 7.81 -1.99
N GLY A 498 15.97 6.59 -1.47
CA GLY A 498 16.16 6.29 -0.05
C GLY A 498 17.42 5.46 0.16
N ALA A 499 18.38 5.98 0.91
CA ALA A 499 19.51 5.22 1.41
C ALA A 499 19.22 4.75 2.85
N VAL A 500 19.56 3.50 3.15
CA VAL A 500 19.37 2.91 4.49
C VAL A 500 20.54 1.98 4.84
N ALA A 501 20.90 1.97 6.13
CA ALA A 501 21.57 0.82 6.70
C ALA A 501 20.57 -0.34 6.71
N MET A 502 20.95 -1.47 6.10
CA MET A 502 20.31 -2.73 6.37
C MET A 502 21.31 -3.64 7.05
N GLU A 503 20.91 -4.15 8.20
CA GLU A 503 21.52 -5.33 8.77
C GLU A 503 20.96 -6.55 8.02
N HIS A 504 21.80 -7.20 7.22
CA HIS A 504 21.53 -8.49 6.56
C HIS A 504 22.68 -9.42 6.89
N ASP A 505 22.34 -10.59 7.44
CA ASP A 505 23.19 -11.48 8.22
C ASP A 505 23.87 -10.82 9.45
N GLY A 506 24.00 -9.48 9.60
CA GLY A 506 24.51 -8.81 10.82
C GLY A 506 25.78 -7.91 10.81
N ARG A 507 26.21 -7.33 9.68
CA ARG A 507 27.07 -6.11 9.66
C ARG A 507 26.25 -5.07 8.89
N GLU A 508 26.37 -3.79 9.22
CA GLU A 508 25.62 -2.77 8.49
C GLU A 508 26.06 -2.74 7.01
N GLN A 509 25.08 -2.93 6.13
CA GLN A 509 25.23 -2.94 4.68
C GLN A 509 24.45 -1.78 4.09
N LEU A 510 25.03 -1.11 3.09
CA LEU A 510 24.40 0.07 2.48
C LEU A 510 23.42 -0.35 1.38
N VAL A 511 22.13 -0.12 1.64
CA VAL A 511 21.05 -0.37 0.68
C VAL A 511 20.53 0.95 0.12
N ILE A 512 20.42 1.00 -1.21
CA ILE A 512 19.83 2.11 -1.97
C ILE A 512 18.55 1.61 -2.65
N VAL A 513 17.46 2.34 -2.48
CA VAL A 513 16.24 2.21 -3.29
C VAL A 513 16.06 3.52 -4.05
N ALA A 514 15.98 3.46 -5.37
CA ALA A 514 15.91 4.64 -6.24
C ALA A 514 14.76 4.53 -7.24
N GLU A 515 13.90 5.55 -7.32
CA GLU A 515 12.92 5.63 -8.41
C GLU A 515 13.58 5.98 -9.73
N THR A 516 13.13 5.36 -10.82
CA THR A 516 13.61 5.74 -12.16
C THR A 516 12.80 6.86 -12.80
N VAL A 517 13.40 7.51 -13.79
CA VAL A 517 12.66 8.33 -14.78
C VAL A 517 11.83 7.43 -15.71
N ARG A 518 10.81 8.00 -16.38
CA ARG A 518 10.02 7.30 -17.42
C ARG A 518 10.77 7.32 -18.76
N ALA A 519 11.70 6.39 -18.96
CA ALA A 519 12.45 6.19 -20.21
C ALA A 519 12.32 4.75 -20.72
N ARG A 520 12.58 4.53 -22.02
CA ARG A 520 12.62 3.20 -22.66
C ARG A 520 14.06 2.78 -22.94
N ASP A 521 14.28 1.47 -23.09
CA ASP A 521 15.50 0.85 -23.61
C ASP A 521 16.83 1.27 -22.92
N LEU A 522 16.76 1.66 -21.64
CA LEU A 522 17.93 1.94 -20.81
C LEU A 522 18.64 0.66 -20.36
N ASP A 523 19.98 0.68 -20.36
CA ASP A 523 20.80 -0.35 -19.70
C ASP A 523 20.78 -0.11 -18.18
N TRP A 524 19.74 -0.63 -17.52
CA TRP A 524 19.57 -0.55 -16.07
C TRP A 524 20.79 -1.08 -15.29
N ASP A 525 21.49 -2.05 -15.85
CA ASP A 525 22.62 -2.73 -15.21
C ASP A 525 23.88 -1.85 -15.26
N MET A 526 24.09 -1.10 -16.35
CA MET A 526 25.04 0.01 -16.43
C MET A 526 24.68 1.14 -15.45
N HIS A 527 23.42 1.56 -15.37
CA HIS A 527 22.97 2.64 -14.46
C HIS A 527 23.17 2.27 -12.99
N ILE A 528 22.81 1.05 -12.59
CA ILE A 528 23.11 0.47 -11.27
C ILE A 528 24.61 0.54 -10.96
N GLN A 529 25.47 0.26 -11.94
CA GLN A 529 26.91 0.25 -11.75
C GLN A 529 27.53 1.66 -11.71
N ALA A 530 26.94 2.63 -12.39
CA ALA A 530 27.31 4.04 -12.23
C ALA A 530 27.02 4.50 -10.79
N ILE A 531 25.82 4.20 -10.28
CA ILE A 531 25.40 4.43 -8.89
C ILE A 531 26.39 3.78 -7.90
N ARG A 532 26.64 2.47 -8.04
CA ARG A 532 27.58 1.73 -7.16
C ARG A 532 28.94 2.42 -7.10
N ARG A 533 29.51 2.81 -8.24
CA ARG A 533 30.86 3.40 -8.32
C ARG A 533 30.91 4.80 -7.72
N ALA A 534 29.95 5.66 -8.04
CA ALA A 534 29.88 7.01 -7.50
C ALA A 534 29.79 6.98 -5.97
N VAL A 535 28.89 6.17 -5.42
CA VAL A 535 28.75 6.04 -3.95
C VAL A 535 30.00 5.41 -3.32
N THR A 536 30.63 4.41 -3.96
CA THR A 536 31.91 3.85 -3.49
C THR A 536 33.03 4.89 -3.46
N ALA A 537 33.09 5.77 -4.47
CA ALA A 537 34.17 6.75 -4.63
C ALA A 537 33.99 7.97 -3.72
N GLU A 538 32.77 8.47 -3.56
CA GLU A 538 32.44 9.66 -2.76
C GLU A 538 32.38 9.35 -1.26
N HIS A 539 31.83 8.18 -0.89
CA HIS A 539 31.58 7.82 0.52
C HIS A 539 32.54 6.75 1.06
N GLU A 540 33.53 6.32 0.28
CA GLU A 540 34.44 5.20 0.61
C GLU A 540 33.72 3.89 1.05
N LEU A 541 32.43 3.83 0.75
CA LEU A 541 31.45 2.86 1.22
C LEU A 541 30.72 2.31 -0.01
N PRO A 542 31.12 1.14 -0.54
CA PRO A 542 30.42 0.55 -1.67
C PRO A 542 29.02 0.13 -1.25
N PRO A 543 27.97 0.48 -2.03
CA PRO A 543 26.65 -0.08 -1.83
C PRO A 543 26.68 -1.61 -1.86
N ASP A 544 25.96 -2.20 -0.92
CA ASP A 544 25.69 -3.62 -0.84
C ASP A 544 24.41 -4.00 -1.61
N ALA A 545 23.47 -3.07 -1.78
CA ALA A 545 22.36 -3.24 -2.71
C ALA A 545 21.93 -1.93 -3.39
N VAL A 546 21.49 -2.04 -4.64
CA VAL A 546 20.88 -0.97 -5.42
C VAL A 546 19.62 -1.52 -6.09
N TYR A 547 18.45 -1.08 -5.64
CA TYR A 547 17.15 -1.43 -6.19
C TYR A 547 16.61 -0.25 -7.00
N LEU A 548 16.51 -0.41 -8.32
CA LEU A 548 15.80 0.53 -9.19
C LEU A 548 14.32 0.15 -9.23
N VAL A 549 13.45 1.07 -8.83
CA VAL A 549 11.99 0.88 -8.76
C VAL A 549 11.25 1.83 -9.69
N ARG A 550 10.02 1.44 -10.08
CA ARG A 550 9.15 2.29 -10.90
C ARG A 550 8.93 3.64 -10.24
N ASN A 551 8.88 4.69 -11.05
CA ASN A 551 8.47 6.03 -10.63
C ASN A 551 7.18 6.02 -9.79
N SER A 552 7.11 6.85 -8.75
CA SER A 552 6.02 6.91 -7.76
C SER A 552 5.79 5.59 -6.99
N SER A 553 6.87 4.91 -6.58
CA SER A 553 6.84 3.67 -5.78
C SER A 553 7.58 3.77 -4.45
N ILE A 554 8.49 4.73 -4.25
CA ILE A 554 9.12 4.94 -2.95
C ILE A 554 8.08 5.54 -1.98
N PRO A 555 7.90 4.96 -0.77
CA PRO A 555 6.99 5.53 0.21
C PRO A 555 7.47 6.93 0.66
N LYS A 556 6.69 7.97 0.32
CA LYS A 556 6.92 9.36 0.75
C LYS A 556 5.87 9.77 1.80
N THR A 557 6.18 10.74 2.66
CA THR A 557 5.20 11.26 3.65
C THR A 557 4.14 12.12 2.94
N SER A 558 3.12 12.60 3.68
CA SER A 558 2.19 13.62 3.20
C SER A 558 2.83 14.99 2.93
N SER A 559 4.14 15.14 3.19
CA SER A 559 4.98 16.29 2.88
C SER A 559 6.19 15.90 2.02
N GLY A 560 6.09 14.82 1.23
CA GLY A 560 7.09 14.43 0.23
C GLY A 560 8.35 13.73 0.74
N LYS A 561 8.69 13.89 2.03
CA LYS A 561 9.89 13.30 2.63
C LYS A 561 9.97 11.78 2.42
N ILE A 562 11.15 11.27 2.10
CA ILE A 562 11.41 9.83 1.93
C ILE A 562 11.17 9.09 3.25
N GLN A 563 10.31 8.07 3.27
CA GLN A 563 10.12 7.21 4.43
C GLN A 563 11.15 6.07 4.40
N ARG A 564 12.39 6.37 4.81
CA ARG A 564 13.53 5.43 4.79
C ARG A 564 13.23 4.07 5.42
N HIS A 565 12.67 4.04 6.64
CA HIS A 565 12.25 2.78 7.25
C HIS A 565 11.20 2.01 6.43
N ALA A 566 10.29 2.68 5.72
CA ALA A 566 9.34 2.00 4.85
C ALA A 566 10.01 1.45 3.57
N CYS A 567 11.07 2.09 3.09
CA CYS A 567 11.91 1.54 2.01
C CYS A 567 12.66 0.28 2.50
N LEU A 568 13.25 0.34 3.70
CA LEU A 568 13.90 -0.81 4.36
C LEU A 568 12.91 -1.97 4.59
N HIS A 569 11.68 -1.67 5.00
CA HIS A 569 10.61 -2.66 5.07
C HIS A 569 10.29 -3.25 3.69
N SER A 570 10.05 -2.44 2.65
CA SER A 570 9.77 -3.00 1.32
C SER A 570 10.95 -3.79 0.72
N VAL A 571 12.20 -3.51 1.12
CA VAL A 571 13.37 -4.36 0.79
C VAL A 571 13.31 -5.70 1.53
N ARG A 572 13.04 -5.70 2.84
CA ARG A 572 13.01 -6.91 3.69
C ARG A 572 11.78 -7.79 3.49
N ASP A 573 10.60 -7.17 3.36
CA ASP A 573 9.31 -7.85 3.20
C ASP A 573 8.99 -8.14 1.70
N GLY A 574 9.69 -7.51 0.74
CA GLY A 574 9.63 -7.80 -0.72
C GLY A 574 8.78 -6.88 -1.60
N ASP A 575 8.01 -5.98 -1.00
CA ASP A 575 7.00 -5.12 -1.64
C ASP A 575 7.54 -4.08 -2.68
N LEU A 576 8.81 -4.15 -3.11
CA LEU A 576 9.37 -3.21 -4.09
C LEU A 576 8.85 -3.45 -5.51
N LYS A 577 8.32 -2.39 -6.14
CA LYS A 577 7.93 -2.36 -7.56
C LYS A 577 9.17 -2.22 -8.46
N LEU A 578 9.98 -3.27 -8.52
CA LEU A 578 11.26 -3.29 -9.21
C LEU A 578 11.16 -3.05 -10.72
N ILE A 579 12.24 -2.46 -11.24
CA ILE A 579 12.64 -2.39 -12.65
C ILE A 579 13.93 -3.20 -12.84
N ALA A 580 14.91 -3.01 -11.93
CA ALA A 580 16.13 -3.80 -11.86
C ALA A 580 16.65 -3.81 -10.41
N LYS A 581 17.46 -4.80 -10.06
CA LYS A 581 18.22 -4.83 -8.80
C LYS A 581 19.64 -5.31 -9.04
N TRP A 582 20.56 -4.86 -8.20
CA TRP A 582 21.81 -5.56 -7.94
C TRP A 582 22.03 -5.61 -6.44
N VAL A 583 22.52 -6.74 -5.95
CA VAL A 583 22.62 -7.06 -4.53
C VAL A 583 23.86 -7.93 -4.30
N ARG A 584 24.75 -7.50 -3.41
CA ARG A 584 26.13 -7.99 -3.24
C ARG A 584 26.21 -9.42 -2.74
N TRP A 585 25.35 -9.73 -1.77
CA TRP A 585 25.38 -10.99 -1.06
C TRP A 585 24.83 -12.13 -1.94
N GLU A 586 24.10 -11.82 -3.01
CA GLU A 586 23.71 -12.76 -4.08
C GLU A 586 24.91 -13.18 -4.97
N GLU A 587 26.03 -12.43 -4.96
CA GLU A 587 27.23 -12.75 -5.76
C GLU A 587 28.24 -13.66 -5.04
N SER A 588 28.15 -13.81 -3.70
CA SER A 588 29.18 -14.49 -2.88
C SER A 588 28.79 -15.91 -2.43
N GLY A 589 27.50 -16.26 -2.48
CA GLY A 589 27.00 -17.62 -2.26
C GLY A 589 26.49 -18.22 -3.58
N GLY A 590 27.12 -19.30 -4.07
CA GLY A 590 26.75 -19.91 -5.35
C GLY A 590 25.34 -20.51 -5.35
N ASN A 591 24.41 -19.84 -6.04
CA ASN A 591 22.96 -20.13 -6.14
C ASN A 591 22.21 -20.11 -4.79
N GLY A 592 21.57 -18.98 -4.48
CA GLY A 592 20.56 -18.94 -3.42
C GLY A 592 19.89 -17.59 -3.19
N PHE A 593 19.09 -17.10 -4.15
CA PHE A 593 18.13 -16.01 -3.90
C PHE A 593 16.72 -16.31 -4.39
N SER A 594 15.99 -17.07 -3.57
CA SER A 594 14.68 -16.58 -3.10
C SER A 594 14.94 -15.75 -1.83
N ASP A 595 14.08 -14.84 -1.38
CA ASP A 595 12.75 -14.50 -1.85
C ASP A 595 12.50 -13.00 -1.65
N ALA A 596 11.42 -12.50 -2.27
CA ALA A 596 10.31 -11.85 -1.56
C ALA A 596 9.33 -11.20 -2.56
N ALA A 597 8.07 -11.03 -2.13
CA ALA A 597 6.91 -10.63 -2.93
C ALA A 597 6.07 -9.63 -2.08
N PRO A 598 4.76 -9.36 -2.32
CA PRO A 598 3.89 -9.63 -3.46
C PRO A 598 3.17 -8.35 -3.98
N MET A 599 1.93 -8.12 -3.56
CA MET A 599 1.09 -6.91 -3.78
C MET A 599 0.90 -6.39 -5.22
N MET A 600 0.02 -7.04 -6.01
CA MET A 600 -0.85 -6.28 -6.94
C MET A 600 -2.25 -6.89 -7.15
N GLN A 601 -3.22 -6.28 -6.46
CA GLN A 601 -4.62 -6.09 -6.87
C GLN A 601 -5.52 -7.30 -7.14
N ALA A 602 -6.30 -7.67 -6.11
CA ALA A 602 -7.75 -7.78 -6.32
C ALA A 602 -8.30 -6.35 -6.48
N ALA A 603 -8.78 -5.99 -7.67
CA ALA A 603 -9.27 -4.64 -7.97
C ALA A 603 -10.24 -4.54 -9.18
N SER A 604 -11.21 -5.46 -9.30
CA SER A 604 -12.23 -5.39 -10.36
C SER A 604 -13.46 -6.29 -10.10
N ALA A 605 -14.33 -5.94 -9.15
CA ALA A 605 -15.70 -6.49 -9.04
C ALA A 605 -16.55 -5.73 -7.98
N SER A 606 -17.13 -4.57 -8.32
CA SER A 606 -18.19 -3.97 -7.49
C SER A 606 -19.14 -3.09 -8.31
N GLY A 607 -20.20 -3.72 -8.86
CA GLY A 607 -21.44 -3.07 -9.31
C GLY A 607 -21.34 -1.97 -10.38
N SER A 608 -21.56 -2.34 -11.65
CA SER A 608 -21.95 -1.40 -12.72
C SER A 608 -23.38 -1.69 -13.20
N GLU A 609 -24.15 -0.64 -13.50
CA GLU A 609 -25.49 -0.77 -14.09
C GLU A 609 -25.41 -1.27 -15.55
N LYS A 610 -26.33 -2.15 -15.94
CA LYS A 610 -26.40 -2.64 -17.33
C LYS A 610 -26.95 -1.56 -18.27
N VAL A 611 -26.12 -1.16 -19.21
CA VAL A 611 -26.43 -0.17 -20.25
C VAL A 611 -27.32 -0.78 -21.34
N ASN A 612 -28.34 -0.06 -21.78
CA ASN A 612 -29.25 -0.49 -22.85
C ASN A 612 -28.80 0.06 -24.23
N PRO A 613 -28.47 -0.79 -25.22
CA PRO A 613 -28.00 -0.31 -26.52
C PRO A 613 -29.00 0.53 -27.33
N ALA A 614 -30.29 0.49 -26.99
CA ALA A 614 -31.32 1.26 -27.71
C ALA A 614 -31.30 2.77 -27.41
N ASP A 615 -30.65 3.20 -26.32
CA ASP A 615 -30.65 4.59 -25.85
C ASP A 615 -29.39 5.37 -26.29
N ILE A 616 -28.42 4.71 -26.94
CA ILE A 616 -27.10 5.26 -27.27
C ILE A 616 -26.97 5.62 -28.76
N SER A 617 -26.42 6.80 -29.04
CA SER A 617 -26.14 7.28 -30.39
C SER A 617 -24.87 6.67 -31.00
N GLY A 618 -25.00 5.98 -32.13
CA GLY A 618 -23.90 5.34 -32.86
C GLY A 618 -22.73 6.28 -33.25
N PRO A 619 -22.98 7.46 -33.88
CA PRO A 619 -21.93 8.42 -34.20
C PRO A 619 -21.10 8.88 -32.99
N ILE A 620 -21.73 9.00 -31.81
CA ILE A 620 -21.02 9.36 -30.57
C ILE A 620 -20.05 8.23 -30.17
N VAL A 621 -20.47 6.97 -30.29
CA VAL A 621 -19.66 5.78 -30.00
C VAL A 621 -18.46 5.65 -30.94
N GLU A 622 -18.62 5.92 -32.23
CA GLU A 622 -17.49 5.92 -33.18
C GLU A 622 -16.44 6.98 -32.83
N VAL A 623 -16.87 8.17 -32.39
CA VAL A 623 -15.95 9.26 -31.99
C VAL A 623 -15.26 8.98 -30.65
N ILE A 624 -15.94 8.34 -29.69
CA ILE A 624 -15.27 7.78 -28.50
C ILE A 624 -14.21 6.77 -28.95
N GLY A 625 -14.58 5.83 -29.84
CA GLY A 625 -13.66 4.85 -30.39
C GLY A 625 -12.46 5.45 -31.13
N HIS A 626 -12.64 6.59 -31.82
CA HIS A 626 -11.56 7.33 -32.47
C HIS A 626 -10.56 7.90 -31.46
N HIS A 627 -11.04 8.62 -30.44
CA HIS A 627 -10.17 9.25 -29.44
C HIS A 627 -9.49 8.24 -28.52
N VAL A 628 -10.21 7.18 -28.11
CA VAL A 628 -9.65 6.04 -27.39
C VAL A 628 -8.53 5.39 -28.21
N ARG A 629 -8.72 5.15 -29.52
CA ARG A 629 -7.68 4.61 -30.41
C ARG A 629 -6.45 5.52 -30.52
N ARG A 630 -6.63 6.84 -30.63
CA ARG A 630 -5.50 7.79 -30.71
C ARG A 630 -4.65 7.88 -29.44
N VAL A 631 -5.17 7.50 -28.27
CA VAL A 631 -4.42 7.50 -26.99
C VAL A 631 -3.91 6.11 -26.63
N ALA A 632 -4.75 5.08 -26.76
CA ALA A 632 -4.40 3.71 -26.41
C ALA A 632 -3.43 3.05 -27.42
N GLY A 633 -3.46 3.45 -28.70
CA GLY A 633 -2.67 2.84 -29.77
C GLY A 633 -3.09 1.40 -30.06
N GLU A 634 -2.12 0.49 -30.26
CA GLU A 634 -2.36 -0.93 -30.56
C GLU A 634 -3.19 -1.67 -29.50
N ARG A 635 -3.31 -1.12 -28.28
CA ARG A 635 -4.18 -1.65 -27.22
C ARG A 635 -5.67 -1.60 -27.61
N ALA A 636 -6.10 -0.64 -28.44
CA ALA A 636 -7.50 -0.36 -28.74
C ALA A 636 -8.00 -0.91 -30.10
N GLY A 637 -7.92 -2.24 -30.27
CA GLY A 637 -8.42 -2.92 -31.48
C GLY A 637 -9.96 -2.87 -31.63
N ALA A 638 -10.64 -3.94 -31.20
CA ALA A 638 -12.07 -4.15 -31.36
C ALA A 638 -12.89 -3.52 -30.21
N LEU A 639 -12.94 -2.19 -30.18
CA LEU A 639 -13.74 -1.43 -29.21
C LEU A 639 -15.25 -1.65 -29.39
N ASN A 640 -15.97 -1.91 -28.30
CA ASN A 640 -17.43 -2.00 -28.23
C ASN A 640 -17.95 -1.29 -26.95
N LEU A 641 -19.29 -1.22 -26.76
CA LEU A 641 -19.91 -0.49 -25.65
C LEU A 641 -19.45 -0.97 -24.26
N GLU A 642 -19.19 -2.26 -24.09
CA GLU A 642 -18.78 -2.84 -22.80
C GLU A 642 -17.26 -2.82 -22.57
N THR A 643 -16.46 -2.41 -23.56
CA THR A 643 -14.99 -2.34 -23.42
C THR A 643 -14.62 -1.38 -22.28
N ASN A 644 -13.96 -1.91 -21.24
CA ASN A 644 -13.50 -1.13 -20.11
C ASN A 644 -12.20 -0.39 -20.49
N ILE A 645 -12.29 0.94 -20.61
CA ILE A 645 -11.16 1.77 -21.04
C ILE A 645 -10.03 1.85 -20.01
N VAL A 646 -10.25 1.35 -18.79
CA VAL A 646 -9.28 1.36 -17.68
C VAL A 646 -8.57 0.01 -17.58
N LEU A 647 -9.35 -1.07 -17.51
CA LEU A 647 -8.88 -2.42 -17.21
C LEU A 647 -8.46 -3.19 -18.48
N ASP A 648 -9.31 -3.21 -19.51
CA ASP A 648 -9.05 -3.98 -20.74
C ASP A 648 -7.95 -3.30 -21.57
N LEU A 649 -8.03 -1.97 -21.69
CA LEU A 649 -7.06 -1.16 -22.42
C LEU A 649 -5.84 -0.76 -21.56
N GLY A 650 -5.87 -1.03 -20.25
CA GLY A 650 -4.76 -0.74 -19.33
C GLY A 650 -4.33 0.73 -19.32
N LEU A 651 -5.28 1.68 -19.37
CA LEU A 651 -4.99 3.11 -19.46
C LEU A 651 -4.78 3.75 -18.08
N ASP A 652 -3.71 4.52 -17.93
CA ASP A 652 -3.43 5.26 -16.70
C ASP A 652 -4.34 6.51 -16.54
N SER A 653 -4.34 7.11 -15.35
CA SER A 653 -5.21 8.25 -15.02
C SER A 653 -4.96 9.50 -15.89
N LEU A 654 -3.79 9.62 -16.54
CA LEU A 654 -3.49 10.69 -17.49
C LEU A 654 -4.01 10.34 -18.88
N GLU A 655 -3.87 9.08 -19.31
CA GLU A 655 -4.44 8.58 -20.58
C GLU A 655 -5.99 8.69 -20.58
N ARG A 656 -6.66 8.36 -19.46
CA ARG A 656 -8.11 8.61 -19.27
C ARG A 656 -8.44 10.10 -19.40
N LEU A 657 -7.67 10.98 -18.76
CA LEU A 657 -7.89 12.44 -18.77
C LEU A 657 -7.66 13.05 -20.17
N GLU A 658 -6.73 12.50 -20.95
CA GLU A 658 -6.49 12.90 -22.33
C GLU A 658 -7.67 12.54 -23.25
N ILE A 659 -8.23 11.33 -23.11
CA ILE A 659 -9.44 10.91 -23.81
C ILE A 659 -10.62 11.81 -23.42
N ALA A 660 -10.82 12.05 -22.12
CA ALA A 660 -11.87 12.93 -21.61
C ALA A 660 -11.77 14.34 -22.22
N ARG A 661 -10.60 14.98 -22.18
CA ARG A 661 -10.37 16.31 -22.77
C ARG A 661 -10.60 16.35 -24.29
N LYS A 662 -10.23 15.29 -25.03
CA LYS A 662 -10.52 15.19 -26.47
C LYS A 662 -12.01 15.09 -26.75
N LEU A 663 -12.77 14.39 -25.90
CA LEU A 663 -14.23 14.31 -25.99
C LEU A 663 -14.90 15.64 -25.62
N GLU A 664 -14.50 16.28 -24.53
CA GLU A 664 -14.96 17.64 -24.15
C GLU A 664 -14.72 18.66 -25.27
N ARG A 665 -13.54 18.64 -25.89
CA ARG A 665 -13.19 19.50 -27.03
C ARG A 665 -14.00 19.20 -28.29
N THR A 666 -14.38 17.93 -28.51
CA THR A 666 -15.15 17.50 -29.69
C THR A 666 -16.64 17.79 -29.57
N PHE A 667 -17.23 17.46 -28.42
CA PHE A 667 -18.67 17.59 -28.17
C PHE A 667 -19.05 18.96 -27.58
N GLY A 668 -18.10 19.68 -26.98
CA GLY A 668 -18.31 20.92 -26.25
C GLY A 668 -18.78 20.67 -24.81
N GLY A 669 -18.51 21.63 -23.91
CA GLY A 669 -18.82 21.52 -22.49
C GLY A 669 -17.68 20.89 -21.67
N ARG A 670 -18.01 20.40 -20.48
CA ARG A 670 -17.13 19.61 -19.61
C ARG A 670 -17.94 18.53 -18.89
N PHE A 671 -17.31 17.41 -18.54
CA PHE A 671 -17.91 16.45 -17.61
C PHE A 671 -17.83 16.99 -16.17
N PRO A 672 -18.80 16.70 -15.29
CA PRO A 672 -18.61 16.86 -13.85
C PRO A 672 -17.44 15.99 -13.38
N GLU A 673 -16.62 16.49 -12.45
CA GLU A 673 -15.34 15.87 -12.07
C GLU A 673 -15.51 14.42 -11.55
N GLN A 674 -16.63 14.13 -10.89
CA GLN A 674 -17.04 12.80 -10.41
C GLN A 674 -17.28 11.78 -11.55
N VAL A 675 -17.83 12.24 -12.67
CA VAL A 675 -18.27 11.37 -13.78
C VAL A 675 -17.08 10.77 -14.53
N LEU A 676 -15.89 11.40 -14.46
CA LEU A 676 -14.68 10.87 -15.10
C LEU A 676 -14.13 9.61 -14.42
N ASP A 677 -14.36 9.47 -13.11
CA ASP A 677 -14.04 8.24 -12.37
C ASP A 677 -15.09 7.14 -12.65
N GLU A 678 -16.37 7.50 -12.74
CA GLU A 678 -17.52 6.61 -13.01
C GLU A 678 -17.58 6.08 -14.45
N ILE A 679 -17.01 6.79 -15.43
CA ILE A 679 -16.86 6.29 -16.80
C ILE A 679 -15.75 5.24 -16.83
N GLU A 680 -16.14 3.97 -16.81
CA GLU A 680 -15.24 2.83 -17.03
C GLU A 680 -15.39 2.22 -18.42
N THR A 681 -16.57 2.20 -19.03
CA THR A 681 -16.82 1.62 -20.37
C THR A 681 -17.20 2.66 -21.43
N ILE A 682 -17.00 2.31 -22.71
CA ILE A 682 -17.36 3.18 -23.85
C ILE A 682 -18.87 3.50 -23.89
N GLY A 683 -19.74 2.59 -23.46
CA GLY A 683 -21.17 2.82 -23.34
C GLY A 683 -21.52 3.81 -22.23
N GLN A 684 -20.83 3.73 -21.09
CA GLN A 684 -20.92 4.73 -20.02
C GLN A 684 -20.41 6.10 -20.51
N THR A 685 -19.31 6.15 -21.27
CA THR A 685 -18.82 7.39 -21.91
C THR A 685 -19.89 8.02 -22.82
N ALA A 686 -20.59 7.20 -23.62
CA ALA A 686 -21.60 7.69 -24.56
C ALA A 686 -22.84 8.23 -23.84
N LEU A 687 -23.33 7.52 -22.81
CA LEU A 687 -24.40 8.01 -21.93
C LEU A 687 -24.01 9.31 -21.21
N ALA A 688 -22.77 9.39 -20.70
CA ALA A 688 -22.28 10.60 -20.04
C ALA A 688 -22.21 11.80 -21.00
N ILE A 689 -21.82 11.59 -22.27
CA ILE A 689 -21.86 12.63 -23.30
C ILE A 689 -23.31 13.09 -23.56
N GLN A 690 -24.26 12.16 -23.71
CA GLN A 690 -25.68 12.49 -23.90
C GLN A 690 -26.31 13.18 -22.68
N ARG A 691 -25.84 12.86 -21.46
CA ARG A 691 -26.40 13.34 -20.18
C ARG A 691 -25.82 14.67 -19.69
N TYR A 692 -24.54 14.95 -19.97
CA TYR A 692 -23.82 16.08 -19.39
C TYR A 692 -23.27 17.09 -20.40
N LEU A 693 -23.09 16.72 -21.69
CA LEU A 693 -22.60 17.64 -22.71
C LEU A 693 -23.75 18.26 -23.54
N PRO A 694 -23.57 19.44 -24.17
CA PRO A 694 -24.69 20.21 -24.71
C PRO A 694 -25.36 19.55 -25.93
N PRO A 695 -26.70 19.62 -26.05
CA PRO A 695 -27.44 19.02 -27.15
C PRO A 695 -26.93 19.46 -28.53
N GLY A 696 -27.06 18.55 -29.50
CA GLY A 696 -26.41 18.65 -30.83
C GLY A 696 -25.08 17.90 -30.95
N GLY A 697 -24.73 17.04 -29.99
CA GLY A 697 -23.49 16.25 -30.02
C GLY A 697 -23.34 15.34 -31.25
N GLU A 698 -24.43 14.76 -31.75
CA GLU A 698 -24.41 13.89 -32.95
C GLU A 698 -23.89 14.62 -34.19
N ALA A 699 -24.37 15.85 -34.43
CA ALA A 699 -23.92 16.67 -35.55
C ALA A 699 -22.44 17.07 -35.44
N ARG A 700 -21.90 17.17 -34.22
CA ARG A 700 -20.45 17.42 -33.99
C ARG A 700 -19.62 16.15 -34.22
N ALA A 701 -20.14 14.98 -33.82
CA ALA A 701 -19.50 13.70 -34.12
C ALA A 701 -19.42 13.45 -35.64
N GLU A 702 -20.52 13.65 -36.36
CA GLU A 702 -20.54 13.52 -37.82
C GLU A 702 -19.57 14.48 -38.52
N ALA A 703 -19.40 15.72 -38.04
CA ALA A 703 -18.44 16.66 -38.60
C ALA A 703 -16.98 16.21 -38.40
N LEU A 704 -16.62 15.66 -37.23
CA LEU A 704 -15.30 15.11 -36.99
C LEU A 704 -15.02 13.89 -37.88
N LEU A 705 -15.99 12.96 -37.99
CA LEU A 705 -15.86 11.75 -38.81
C LEU A 705 -15.77 12.05 -40.32
N ARG A 706 -16.23 13.21 -40.77
CA ARG A 706 -16.06 13.72 -42.15
C ARG A 706 -14.69 14.37 -42.41
N GLY A 707 -13.86 14.55 -41.39
CA GLY A 707 -12.46 14.99 -41.53
C GLY A 707 -12.23 16.50 -41.50
N GLU A 708 -13.13 17.28 -40.89
CA GLU A 708 -13.09 18.76 -40.92
C GLU A 708 -12.15 19.39 -39.86
N PHE A 709 -11.37 18.60 -39.09
CA PHE A 709 -10.44 19.05 -38.04
C PHE A 709 -9.19 18.12 -37.88
N THR A 710 -8.07 18.63 -37.36
CA THR A 710 -6.78 17.91 -37.22
C THR A 710 -5.98 18.27 -35.94
N ASP A 711 -5.19 17.31 -35.41
CA ASP A 711 -4.26 17.40 -34.26
C ASP A 711 -2.97 16.57 -34.55
N ASP A 712 -1.77 17.09 -34.28
CA ASP A 712 -0.45 16.53 -34.68
C ASP A 712 0.70 16.89 -33.70
N ASP A 713 1.74 16.04 -33.55
CA ASP A 713 2.97 16.27 -32.74
C ASP A 713 4.04 15.14 -32.88
N SER A 714 5.37 15.41 -32.94
CA SER A 714 6.45 14.37 -32.92
C SER A 714 7.94 14.83 -32.78
N ALA A 715 8.84 13.88 -32.40
CA ALA A 715 10.34 13.89 -32.37
C ALA A 715 11.05 14.55 -31.14
N THR A 716 12.23 14.12 -30.60
CA THR A 716 13.22 13.03 -30.90
C THR A 716 14.10 12.67 -29.64
N GLU A 717 14.92 11.59 -29.67
CA GLU A 717 15.69 11.04 -28.50
C GLU A 717 17.24 10.85 -28.68
N GLY A 718 17.99 10.65 -27.57
CA GLY A 718 19.32 9.96 -27.48
C GLY A 718 20.44 10.69 -26.67
N ARG A 719 21.50 10.06 -26.09
CA ARG A 719 21.88 8.62 -25.91
C ARG A 719 23.20 8.41 -25.06
N ALA A 720 23.23 7.42 -24.14
CA ALA A 720 24.37 6.52 -23.71
C ALA A 720 25.64 7.10 -22.97
N SER A 721 26.17 6.60 -21.81
CA SER A 721 26.91 5.34 -21.43
C SER A 721 28.43 5.57 -21.14
N SER A 722 29.25 4.87 -20.31
CA SER A 722 29.25 3.74 -19.31
C SER A 722 30.52 3.90 -18.36
N GLU A 723 31.16 3.02 -17.54
CA GLU A 723 31.10 1.57 -17.20
C GLU A 723 31.94 1.14 -15.92
N ARG A 724 31.31 0.41 -14.96
CA ARG A 724 31.73 -0.70 -14.02
C ARG A 724 33.04 -0.80 -13.15
N ASN A 725 32.87 -1.51 -12.01
CA ASN A 725 33.84 -2.06 -11.03
C ASN A 725 34.52 -1.10 -10.01
N GLY A 726 34.80 -1.47 -8.74
CA GLY A 726 34.27 -2.60 -7.92
C GLY A 726 35.23 -3.19 -6.84
N GLN A 727 34.77 -3.45 -5.60
CA GLN A 727 35.45 -4.31 -4.59
C GLN A 727 34.55 -4.84 -3.44
N ALA A 728 35.10 -5.64 -2.52
CA ALA A 728 34.42 -6.56 -1.57
C ALA A 728 34.31 -6.03 -0.11
N THR A 729 33.94 -6.84 0.89
CA THR A 729 32.61 -7.43 1.25
C THR A 729 32.68 -7.73 2.75
N GLU A 730 31.64 -7.51 3.57
CA GLU A 730 31.81 -7.54 5.03
C GLU A 730 30.77 -8.35 5.84
N THR A 731 31.31 -9.25 6.67
CA THR A 731 30.69 -10.37 7.41
C THR A 731 30.02 -10.03 8.74
N VAL A 732 29.24 -10.91 9.34
CA VAL A 732 27.90 -10.49 9.72
C VAL A 732 27.41 -11.25 11.01
N GLU A 733 26.84 -10.56 12.04
CA GLU A 733 26.18 -11.11 13.26
C GLU A 733 24.97 -12.02 12.95
N ALA A 734 25.25 -13.29 12.64
CA ALA A 734 24.24 -14.25 12.24
C ALA A 734 23.10 -14.39 13.27
N GLU A 735 21.85 -14.45 12.76
CA GLU A 735 20.75 -15.08 13.50
C GLU A 735 21.00 -16.62 13.53
N ASP A 736 21.81 -17.07 14.49
CA ASP A 736 22.24 -18.46 14.66
C ASP A 736 21.20 -19.39 15.33
N SER A 737 20.09 -18.82 15.80
CA SER A 737 18.97 -19.51 16.45
C SER A 737 17.62 -19.10 15.86
N ILE A 738 16.76 -20.08 15.62
CA ILE A 738 15.40 -19.87 15.09
C ILE A 738 14.55 -18.96 16.00
N GLU A 739 14.85 -18.91 17.30
CA GLU A 739 14.23 -17.99 18.25
C GLU A 739 14.50 -16.51 17.94
N GLN A 740 15.63 -16.21 17.28
CA GLN A 740 16.00 -14.88 16.82
C GLN A 740 15.24 -14.51 15.54
N PHE A 741 14.89 -15.45 14.66
CA PHE A 741 14.20 -15.14 13.39
C PHE A 741 12.99 -14.22 13.58
N ALA A 742 12.92 -13.15 12.79
CA ALA A 742 11.83 -12.17 12.86
C ALA A 742 10.46 -12.81 12.62
N GLU A 743 10.42 -13.84 11.78
CA GLU A 743 9.28 -14.69 11.43
C GLU A 743 8.79 -15.47 12.65
N TYR A 744 9.71 -16.08 13.40
CA TYR A 744 9.39 -16.80 14.63
C TYR A 744 8.91 -15.83 15.71
N ARG A 745 9.59 -14.68 15.89
CA ARG A 745 9.14 -13.61 16.81
C ARG A 745 7.73 -13.10 16.44
N ARG A 746 7.42 -12.97 15.15
CA ARG A 746 6.08 -12.63 14.61
C ARG A 746 5.07 -13.76 14.93
N LEU A 747 5.39 -15.02 14.65
CA LEU A 747 4.56 -16.20 14.97
C LEU A 747 4.24 -16.30 16.47
N LYS A 748 5.23 -16.18 17.37
CA LYS A 748 4.99 -16.21 18.83
C LYS A 748 4.12 -15.05 19.31
N THR A 749 4.11 -13.93 18.60
CA THR A 749 3.21 -12.79 18.86
C THR A 749 1.77 -13.12 18.46
N THR A 750 1.56 -13.69 17.26
CA THR A 750 0.25 -14.18 16.81
C THR A 750 -0.31 -15.26 17.75
N MET A 751 0.51 -16.22 18.17
CA MET A 751 0.10 -17.25 19.14
C MET A 751 -0.35 -16.65 20.48
N ARG A 752 0.33 -15.61 20.99
CA ARG A 752 -0.09 -14.89 22.20
C ARG A 752 -1.42 -14.17 22.00
N GLN A 753 -1.65 -13.56 20.83
CA GLN A 753 -2.92 -12.91 20.51
C GLN A 753 -4.07 -13.92 20.46
N MET A 754 -3.87 -15.09 19.85
CA MET A 754 -4.86 -16.18 19.85
C MET A 754 -5.20 -16.65 21.26
N LEU A 755 -4.20 -16.86 22.14
CA LEU A 755 -4.42 -17.25 23.54
C LEU A 755 -5.27 -16.22 24.32
N MET A 756 -5.13 -14.93 24.02
CA MET A 756 -5.94 -13.86 24.64
C MET A 756 -7.42 -13.87 24.23
N THR A 757 -7.81 -14.65 23.21
CA THR A 757 -9.22 -14.82 22.81
C THR A 757 -10.00 -15.79 23.71
N GLY A 758 -9.30 -16.58 24.53
CA GLY A 758 -9.87 -17.69 25.29
C GLY A 758 -10.18 -18.95 24.48
N VAL A 759 -9.99 -18.93 23.16
CA VAL A 759 -10.13 -20.11 22.28
C VAL A 759 -8.77 -20.83 22.17
N PRO A 760 -8.69 -22.17 22.31
CA PRO A 760 -7.46 -22.91 22.09
C PRO A 760 -6.99 -22.82 20.62
N ASN A 761 -5.70 -22.99 20.39
CA ASN A 761 -5.13 -23.07 19.04
C ASN A 761 -5.77 -24.25 18.26
N PRO A 762 -6.43 -24.03 17.10
CA PRO A 762 -7.02 -25.12 16.32
C PRO A 762 -5.95 -25.99 15.63
N PHE A 763 -4.80 -25.39 15.29
CA PHE A 763 -3.74 -26.06 14.55
C PHE A 763 -2.99 -27.08 15.41
N PHE A 764 -2.55 -28.18 14.78
CA PHE A 764 -1.88 -29.32 15.43
C PHE A 764 -2.74 -30.04 16.49
N THR A 765 -4.07 -30.04 16.31
CA THR A 765 -4.99 -30.93 17.06
C THR A 765 -4.52 -32.39 16.92
N VAL A 766 -4.40 -33.10 18.04
CA VAL A 766 -3.95 -34.50 18.08
C VAL A 766 -5.13 -35.44 17.86
N HIS A 767 -4.98 -36.32 16.87
CA HIS A 767 -5.92 -37.38 16.54
C HIS A 767 -5.34 -38.74 16.96
N ASP A 768 -6.11 -39.53 17.71
CA ASP A 768 -5.76 -40.89 18.10
C ASP A 768 -6.51 -41.90 17.20
N GLY A 769 -5.76 -42.82 16.58
CA GLY A 769 -6.27 -43.78 15.61
C GLY A 769 -6.53 -43.25 14.18
N ILE A 770 -7.30 -44.02 13.42
CA ILE A 770 -7.67 -43.73 12.02
C ILE A 770 -8.79 -42.68 11.99
N VAL A 771 -8.75 -41.76 11.02
CA VAL A 771 -9.78 -40.73 10.84
C VAL A 771 -10.69 -41.08 9.66
N GLY A 772 -11.90 -41.56 9.96
CA GLY A 772 -12.99 -41.80 9.01
C GLY A 772 -14.10 -40.76 9.16
N ASP A 773 -15.35 -41.23 9.24
CA ASP A 773 -16.51 -40.46 9.69
C ASP A 773 -16.32 -39.86 11.09
N LYS A 774 -15.51 -40.53 11.91
CA LYS A 774 -15.18 -40.22 13.30
C LYS A 774 -13.68 -40.07 13.53
N THR A 775 -13.35 -39.51 14.69
CA THR A 775 -11.99 -39.43 15.21
C THR A 775 -11.99 -39.37 16.74
N ILE A 776 -10.89 -39.76 17.38
CA ILE A 776 -10.67 -39.51 18.81
C ILE A 776 -9.73 -38.31 18.94
N VAL A 777 -10.17 -37.27 19.66
CA VAL A 777 -9.41 -36.05 19.95
C VAL A 777 -9.53 -35.77 21.44
N ASP A 778 -8.41 -35.48 22.10
CA ASP A 778 -8.35 -35.24 23.56
C ASP A 778 -9.01 -36.37 24.40
N GLY A 779 -8.99 -37.61 23.88
CA GLY A 779 -9.63 -38.79 24.49
C GLY A 779 -11.15 -38.90 24.29
N ARG A 780 -11.76 -38.02 23.49
CA ARG A 780 -13.20 -37.98 23.21
C ARG A 780 -13.47 -38.34 21.73
N GLU A 781 -14.45 -39.20 21.47
CA GLU A 781 -14.93 -39.46 20.11
C GLU A 781 -15.69 -38.22 19.59
N LEU A 782 -15.33 -37.78 18.37
CA LEU A 782 -15.97 -36.68 17.63
C LEU A 782 -16.33 -37.14 16.22
N ILE A 783 -17.42 -36.62 15.65
CA ILE A 783 -17.71 -36.73 14.21
C ILE A 783 -16.70 -35.83 13.48
N SER A 784 -16.03 -36.35 12.44
CA SER A 784 -14.94 -35.65 11.76
C SER A 784 -15.35 -35.16 10.37
N PHE A 785 -15.15 -33.87 10.11
CA PHE A 785 -15.23 -33.26 8.77
C PHE A 785 -13.90 -32.57 8.38
N ALA A 786 -12.82 -32.88 9.09
CA ALA A 786 -11.48 -32.31 8.89
C ALA A 786 -10.50 -33.26 8.17
N SER A 787 -11.01 -34.31 7.51
CA SER A 787 -10.21 -35.39 6.92
C SER A 787 -10.40 -35.49 5.42
N TYR A 788 -9.32 -35.76 4.69
CA TYR A 788 -9.35 -36.01 3.24
C TYR A 788 -9.56 -37.50 2.89
N ASN A 789 -9.96 -38.33 3.86
CA ASN A 789 -10.26 -39.76 3.70
C ASN A 789 -11.65 -39.99 3.06
N TYR A 790 -11.88 -39.39 1.89
CA TYR A 790 -13.18 -39.33 1.19
C TYR A 790 -13.88 -40.69 1.01
N LEU A 791 -13.11 -41.79 0.90
CA LEU A 791 -13.59 -43.13 0.58
C LEU A 791 -13.44 -44.16 1.72
N GLY A 792 -12.98 -43.73 2.89
CA GLY A 792 -12.64 -44.62 4.02
C GLY A 792 -11.35 -45.43 3.84
N LEU A 793 -10.68 -45.31 2.70
CA LEU A 793 -9.59 -46.21 2.29
C LEU A 793 -8.32 -46.08 3.15
N SER A 794 -8.11 -44.96 3.87
CA SER A 794 -6.98 -44.79 4.79
C SER A 794 -7.00 -45.72 6.01
N GLY A 795 -8.10 -46.43 6.26
CA GLY A 795 -8.21 -47.47 7.28
C GLY A 795 -8.45 -48.88 6.73
N HIS A 796 -8.43 -49.07 5.41
CA HIS A 796 -8.92 -50.32 4.82
C HIS A 796 -7.98 -51.50 5.11
N PRO A 797 -8.50 -52.70 5.45
CA PRO A 797 -7.66 -53.86 5.75
C PRO A 797 -6.73 -54.24 4.59
N ASP A 798 -7.25 -54.26 3.35
CA ASP A 798 -6.47 -54.61 2.16
C ASP A 798 -5.33 -53.62 1.89
N VAL A 799 -5.59 -52.31 2.07
CA VAL A 799 -4.59 -51.24 1.92
C VAL A 799 -3.50 -51.36 2.98
N SER A 800 -3.91 -51.64 4.23
CA SER A 800 -3.01 -51.80 5.38
C SER A 800 -2.10 -53.02 5.26
N GLU A 801 -2.64 -54.16 4.80
CA GLU A 801 -1.85 -55.38 4.57
C GLU A 801 -1.03 -55.31 3.29
N ALA A 802 -1.48 -54.64 2.22
CA ALA A 802 -0.66 -54.39 1.03
C ALA A 802 0.59 -53.55 1.38
N ALA A 803 0.41 -52.46 2.14
CA ALA A 803 1.52 -51.67 2.65
C ALA A 803 2.48 -52.51 3.51
N SER A 804 1.93 -53.31 4.44
CA SER A 804 2.70 -54.18 5.32
C SER A 804 3.48 -55.27 4.56
N ALA A 805 2.85 -55.90 3.56
CA ALA A 805 3.49 -56.87 2.68
C ALA A 805 4.62 -56.25 1.85
N ALA A 806 4.43 -55.02 1.37
CA ALA A 806 5.46 -54.29 0.64
C ALA A 806 6.66 -53.89 1.52
N VAL A 807 6.45 -53.53 2.80
CA VAL A 807 7.57 -53.38 3.76
C VAL A 807 8.35 -54.69 3.89
N ARG A 808 7.66 -55.82 4.09
CA ARG A 808 8.28 -57.15 4.27
C ARG A 808 9.03 -57.63 3.01
N LYS A 809 8.60 -57.22 1.81
CA LYS A 809 9.16 -57.64 0.51
C LYS A 809 10.22 -56.70 -0.07
N TYR A 810 10.07 -55.39 0.10
CA TYR A 810 10.87 -54.36 -0.56
C TYR A 810 11.62 -53.43 0.41
N GLY A 811 11.38 -53.56 1.72
CA GLY A 811 11.89 -52.63 2.73
C GLY A 811 11.12 -51.31 2.78
N THR A 812 11.46 -50.47 3.76
CA THR A 812 10.79 -49.18 4.01
C THR A 812 11.23 -48.04 3.09
N SER A 813 12.32 -48.18 2.34
CA SER A 813 12.94 -47.09 1.55
C SER A 813 13.44 -47.56 0.18
N VAL A 814 13.55 -46.62 -0.76
CA VAL A 814 14.23 -46.77 -2.07
C VAL A 814 15.69 -46.29 -2.07
N SER A 815 16.16 -45.75 -0.95
CA SER A 815 17.54 -45.29 -0.69
C SER A 815 18.04 -44.05 -1.44
N ALA A 816 17.59 -43.76 -2.67
CA ALA A 816 17.90 -42.50 -3.38
C ALA A 816 16.84 -42.15 -4.45
N SER A 817 17.19 -41.27 -5.41
CA SER A 817 16.41 -41.10 -6.65
C SER A 817 16.37 -42.41 -7.45
N ARG A 818 15.20 -42.72 -8.01
CA ARG A 818 14.98 -43.86 -8.92
C ARG A 818 15.89 -43.84 -10.15
N LEU A 819 16.38 -42.67 -10.58
CA LEU A 819 17.33 -42.57 -11.69
C LEU A 819 18.72 -43.12 -11.33
N VAL A 820 19.12 -43.02 -10.04
CA VAL A 820 20.49 -43.32 -9.58
C VAL A 820 20.57 -44.63 -8.81
N SER A 821 19.64 -44.91 -7.88
CA SER A 821 19.58 -46.20 -7.18
C SER A 821 18.82 -47.30 -7.93
N GLY A 822 18.27 -46.97 -9.11
CA GLY A 822 17.38 -47.84 -9.86
C GLY A 822 15.97 -47.94 -9.25
N GLU A 823 15.12 -48.70 -9.92
CA GLU A 823 13.69 -48.79 -9.62
C GLU A 823 13.27 -50.15 -9.07
N LYS A 824 12.42 -50.15 -8.02
CA LYS A 824 11.72 -51.37 -7.58
C LYS A 824 10.45 -51.55 -8.44
N PRO A 825 10.15 -52.74 -8.99
CA PRO A 825 9.08 -52.95 -9.97
C PRO A 825 7.68 -52.43 -9.61
N ILE A 826 7.38 -52.28 -8.31
CA ILE A 826 6.10 -51.78 -7.82
C ILE A 826 5.80 -50.33 -8.25
N HIS A 827 6.83 -49.49 -8.49
CA HIS A 827 6.61 -48.11 -8.96
C HIS A 827 6.05 -48.09 -10.38
N GLY A 828 6.73 -48.73 -11.33
CA GLY A 828 6.23 -48.92 -12.70
C GLY A 828 4.95 -49.77 -12.80
N GLN A 829 4.54 -50.48 -11.74
CA GLN A 829 3.21 -51.09 -11.64
C GLN A 829 2.15 -50.04 -11.30
N LEU A 830 2.37 -49.20 -10.29
CA LEU A 830 1.46 -48.09 -9.96
C LEU A 830 1.40 -47.03 -11.09
N GLU A 831 2.51 -46.72 -11.75
CA GLU A 831 2.52 -45.79 -12.90
C GLU A 831 1.65 -46.31 -14.07
N LYS A 832 1.65 -47.61 -14.31
CA LYS A 832 0.79 -48.29 -15.29
C LYS A 832 -0.64 -48.57 -14.80
N LEU A 833 -0.90 -48.36 -13.51
CA LEU A 833 -2.24 -48.39 -12.95
C LEU A 833 -2.88 -47.00 -13.09
N ILE A 834 -2.20 -45.94 -12.63
CA ILE A 834 -2.61 -44.54 -12.74
C ILE A 834 -2.87 -44.15 -14.22
N ALA A 835 -1.96 -44.49 -15.13
CA ALA A 835 -2.15 -44.20 -16.56
C ALA A 835 -3.43 -44.85 -17.13
N ARG A 836 -3.70 -46.12 -16.80
CA ARG A 836 -4.93 -46.83 -17.19
C ARG A 836 -6.20 -46.28 -16.53
N TRP A 837 -6.11 -45.90 -15.27
CA TRP A 837 -7.21 -45.38 -14.47
C TRP A 837 -7.71 -44.04 -15.03
N ILE A 838 -6.78 -43.15 -15.36
CA ILE A 838 -7.06 -41.85 -15.99
C ILE A 838 -7.40 -42.03 -17.49
N GLY A 839 -6.78 -42.98 -18.18
CA GLY A 839 -7.03 -43.28 -19.60
C GLY A 839 -5.95 -42.74 -20.57
N VAL A 840 -4.79 -42.32 -20.05
CA VAL A 840 -3.65 -41.77 -20.81
C VAL A 840 -2.54 -42.80 -21.00
N ASP A 841 -1.52 -42.43 -21.78
CA ASP A 841 -0.52 -43.38 -22.27
C ASP A 841 0.45 -43.83 -21.16
N ASN A 842 0.90 -42.90 -20.31
CA ASN A 842 1.91 -43.18 -19.27
C ASN A 842 1.79 -42.23 -18.06
N SER A 843 2.52 -42.53 -16.97
CA SER A 843 2.65 -41.63 -15.82
C SER A 843 3.99 -41.75 -15.07
N ILE A 844 4.26 -40.81 -14.18
CA ILE A 844 5.46 -40.76 -13.32
C ILE A 844 5.10 -40.37 -11.88
N LEU A 845 5.64 -41.10 -10.90
CA LEU A 845 5.44 -40.87 -9.47
C LEU A 845 6.49 -39.95 -8.85
N MET A 846 6.04 -39.06 -7.97
CA MET A 846 6.84 -38.11 -7.19
C MET A 846 6.45 -38.19 -5.70
N VAL A 847 7.31 -37.72 -4.79
CA VAL A 847 7.20 -38.00 -3.34
C VAL A 847 6.19 -37.13 -2.58
N GLY A 848 5.70 -36.04 -3.15
CA GLY A 848 4.64 -35.23 -2.54
C GLY A 848 3.84 -34.42 -3.54
N GLY A 849 2.52 -34.36 -3.36
CA GLY A 849 1.62 -33.63 -4.28
C GLY A 849 1.98 -32.15 -4.45
N HIS A 850 2.29 -31.42 -3.37
CA HIS A 850 2.69 -30.01 -3.46
C HIS A 850 3.90 -29.80 -4.39
N ALA A 851 4.98 -30.53 -4.11
CA ALA A 851 6.21 -30.52 -4.90
C ALA A 851 6.05 -31.06 -6.33
N THR A 852 5.00 -31.84 -6.61
CA THR A 852 4.70 -32.34 -7.96
C THR A 852 4.28 -31.20 -8.89
N ASN A 853 3.48 -30.24 -8.41
CA ASN A 853 3.17 -29.02 -9.17
C ASN A 853 4.40 -28.13 -9.32
N GLU A 854 5.13 -27.87 -8.23
CA GLU A 854 6.33 -27.02 -8.21
C GLU A 854 7.37 -27.49 -9.23
N THR A 855 7.77 -28.77 -9.17
CA THR A 855 8.81 -29.32 -10.07
C THR A 855 8.34 -29.54 -11.50
N THR A 856 7.04 -29.55 -11.78
CA THR A 856 6.51 -29.80 -13.13
C THR A 856 6.30 -28.48 -13.86
N ILE A 857 5.60 -27.53 -13.24
CA ILE A 857 5.38 -26.20 -13.82
C ILE A 857 6.71 -25.43 -13.88
N GLY A 858 7.53 -25.50 -12.81
CA GLY A 858 8.85 -24.88 -12.74
C GLY A 858 9.88 -25.41 -13.74
N HIS A 859 9.56 -26.46 -14.49
CA HIS A 859 10.48 -27.16 -15.39
C HIS A 859 10.00 -27.25 -16.85
N LEU A 860 8.68 -27.36 -17.09
CA LEU A 860 8.13 -27.50 -18.44
C LEU A 860 7.97 -26.16 -19.19
N VAL A 861 7.94 -25.04 -18.46
CA VAL A 861 7.83 -23.68 -19.00
C VAL A 861 8.83 -22.77 -18.30
N GLY A 862 9.14 -21.63 -18.92
CA GLY A 862 9.95 -20.59 -18.27
C GLY A 862 9.98 -19.29 -19.05
N ALA A 863 11.06 -18.51 -18.90
CA ALA A 863 11.20 -17.22 -19.59
C ALA A 863 10.91 -17.32 -21.11
N GLY A 864 9.98 -16.49 -21.58
CA GLY A 864 9.45 -16.50 -22.97
C GLY A 864 8.18 -17.35 -23.19
N ASP A 865 7.74 -18.11 -22.18
CA ASP A 865 6.45 -18.79 -22.13
C ASP A 865 5.44 -18.02 -21.26
N LEU A 866 4.17 -18.40 -21.36
CA LEU A 866 3.05 -17.86 -20.57
C LEU A 866 2.34 -18.98 -19.80
N ILE A 867 2.04 -18.72 -18.52
CA ILE A 867 1.13 -19.53 -17.71
C ILE A 867 -0.16 -18.74 -17.53
N VAL A 868 -1.29 -19.33 -17.89
CA VAL A 868 -2.62 -18.76 -17.66
C VAL A 868 -3.39 -19.71 -16.74
N HIS A 869 -3.79 -19.28 -15.56
CA HIS A 869 -4.37 -20.18 -14.56
C HIS A 869 -5.60 -19.56 -13.89
N ASP A 870 -6.45 -20.41 -13.30
CA ASP A 870 -7.66 -19.94 -12.62
C ASP A 870 -7.31 -19.02 -11.43
N ALA A 871 -8.08 -17.95 -11.21
CA ALA A 871 -7.86 -17.00 -10.12
C ALA A 871 -7.74 -17.67 -8.73
N LEU A 872 -8.47 -18.76 -8.48
CA LEU A 872 -8.49 -19.47 -7.20
C LEU A 872 -7.49 -20.64 -7.12
N SER A 873 -6.63 -20.81 -8.13
CA SER A 873 -5.64 -21.91 -8.20
C SER A 873 -4.82 -22.08 -6.92
N HIS A 874 -4.83 -23.29 -6.37
CA HIS A 874 -4.12 -23.71 -5.18
C HIS A 874 -2.63 -23.31 -5.19
N ASN A 875 -2.10 -22.94 -4.01
CA ASN A 875 -0.77 -22.32 -3.86
C ASN A 875 0.36 -23.09 -4.58
N SER A 876 0.33 -24.42 -4.62
CA SER A 876 1.35 -25.23 -5.31
C SER A 876 1.46 -24.93 -6.82
N ILE A 877 0.35 -24.56 -7.48
CA ILE A 877 0.33 -24.13 -8.88
C ILE A 877 1.00 -22.76 -9.00
N VAL A 878 0.73 -21.85 -8.04
CA VAL A 878 1.31 -20.50 -7.99
C VAL A 878 2.81 -20.55 -7.72
N GLN A 879 3.28 -21.38 -6.78
CA GLN A 879 4.71 -21.57 -6.51
C GLN A 879 5.42 -22.16 -7.73
N GLY A 880 4.88 -23.21 -8.36
CA GLY A 880 5.42 -23.73 -9.61
C GLY A 880 5.48 -22.70 -10.74
N ALA A 881 4.48 -21.81 -10.82
CA ALA A 881 4.49 -20.71 -11.78
C ALA A 881 5.56 -19.65 -11.48
N LEU A 882 5.77 -19.30 -10.20
CA LEU A 882 6.85 -18.38 -9.78
C LEU A 882 8.23 -18.97 -10.06
N LEU A 883 8.47 -20.22 -9.64
CA LEU A 883 9.73 -20.95 -9.82
C LEU A 883 10.11 -21.13 -11.30
N SER A 884 9.14 -21.15 -12.22
CA SER A 884 9.39 -21.26 -13.66
C SER A 884 10.06 -20.03 -14.29
N GLY A 885 9.82 -18.83 -13.74
CA GLY A 885 10.16 -17.56 -14.41
C GLY A 885 9.37 -17.30 -15.71
N ALA A 886 8.33 -18.07 -16.02
CA ALA A 886 7.39 -17.79 -17.11
C ALA A 886 6.49 -16.59 -16.78
N ARG A 887 5.91 -15.95 -17.80
CA ARG A 887 4.95 -14.86 -17.55
C ARG A 887 3.64 -15.45 -17.02
N ARG A 888 3.31 -15.21 -15.75
CA ARG A 888 2.04 -15.61 -15.14
C ARG A 888 0.93 -14.60 -15.47
N ARG A 889 -0.29 -15.07 -15.75
CA ARG A 889 -1.55 -14.30 -15.68
C ARG A 889 -2.66 -15.16 -15.03
N PRO A 890 -3.43 -14.65 -14.06
CA PRO A 890 -4.70 -15.27 -13.69
C PRO A 890 -5.75 -15.00 -14.78
N PHE A 891 -6.77 -15.84 -14.86
CA PHE A 891 -8.06 -15.53 -15.49
C PHE A 891 -9.20 -15.67 -14.46
N PRO A 892 -10.37 -15.01 -14.63
CA PRO A 892 -11.48 -15.08 -13.67
C PRO A 892 -11.94 -16.52 -13.42
N HIS A 893 -12.32 -16.81 -12.18
CA HIS A 893 -12.64 -18.16 -11.73
C HIS A 893 -13.68 -18.85 -12.63
N ASN A 894 -13.33 -20.05 -13.12
CA ASN A 894 -14.09 -20.91 -14.03
C ASN A 894 -14.48 -20.26 -15.39
N ASP A 895 -14.09 -19.01 -15.68
CA ASP A 895 -14.43 -18.31 -16.94
C ASP A 895 -13.49 -18.72 -18.09
N TYR A 896 -13.79 -19.89 -18.68
CA TYR A 896 -13.18 -20.35 -19.93
C TYR A 896 -13.36 -19.36 -21.09
N ALA A 897 -14.39 -18.49 -21.08
CA ALA A 897 -14.61 -17.51 -22.13
C ALA A 897 -13.69 -16.28 -21.95
N ALA A 898 -13.34 -15.87 -20.73
CA ALA A 898 -12.26 -14.93 -20.48
C ALA A 898 -10.92 -15.49 -20.93
N LEU A 899 -10.64 -16.76 -20.60
CA LEU A 899 -9.45 -17.45 -21.10
C LEU A 899 -9.41 -17.46 -22.64
N ASP A 900 -10.54 -17.73 -23.30
CA ASP A 900 -10.66 -17.72 -24.76
C ASP A 900 -10.36 -16.34 -25.38
N ARG A 901 -10.88 -15.26 -24.77
CA ARG A 901 -10.60 -13.87 -25.17
C ARG A 901 -9.12 -13.53 -24.98
N MET A 902 -8.59 -13.74 -23.76
CA MET A 902 -7.19 -13.47 -23.40
C MET A 902 -6.21 -14.19 -24.33
N LEU A 903 -6.44 -15.47 -24.62
CA LEU A 903 -5.58 -16.23 -25.53
C LEU A 903 -5.72 -15.75 -26.98
N GLY A 904 -6.92 -15.37 -27.43
CA GLY A 904 -7.13 -14.79 -28.76
C GLY A 904 -6.28 -13.55 -29.02
N GLU A 905 -6.04 -12.74 -27.99
CA GLU A 905 -5.21 -11.54 -28.04
C GLU A 905 -3.71 -11.85 -27.93
N ILE A 906 -3.30 -12.63 -26.91
CA ILE A 906 -1.89 -12.69 -26.50
C ILE A 906 -1.17 -14.00 -26.87
N ARG A 907 -1.88 -15.05 -27.31
CA ARG A 907 -1.28 -16.38 -27.57
C ARG A 907 -0.08 -16.33 -28.51
N GLY A 908 -0.11 -15.48 -29.53
CA GLY A 908 0.97 -15.35 -30.52
C GLY A 908 2.27 -14.77 -29.97
N GLN A 909 2.27 -14.16 -28.78
CA GLN A 909 3.42 -13.50 -28.17
C GLN A 909 4.36 -14.47 -27.42
N TYR A 910 3.96 -15.72 -27.18
CA TYR A 910 4.67 -16.66 -26.30
C TYR A 910 5.01 -17.98 -26.99
N ARG A 911 6.21 -18.50 -26.69
CA ARG A 911 6.73 -19.74 -27.25
C ARG A 911 5.85 -20.94 -26.87
N ARG A 912 5.59 -21.13 -25.58
CA ARG A 912 4.59 -22.06 -25.03
C ARG A 912 3.52 -21.29 -24.26
N VAL A 913 2.33 -21.88 -24.19
CA VAL A 913 1.29 -21.46 -23.24
C VAL A 913 0.81 -22.69 -22.49
N LEU A 914 0.81 -22.59 -21.16
CA LEU A 914 0.26 -23.59 -20.25
C LEU A 914 -0.98 -23.01 -19.56
N ILE A 915 -2.13 -23.63 -19.78
CA ILE A 915 -3.37 -23.40 -19.06
C ILE A 915 -3.37 -24.31 -17.82
N VAL A 916 -3.70 -23.80 -16.63
CA VAL A 916 -3.82 -24.62 -15.41
C VAL A 916 -5.14 -24.37 -14.69
N ILE A 917 -5.86 -25.45 -14.35
CA ILE A 917 -7.13 -25.46 -13.61
C ILE A 917 -7.12 -26.59 -12.57
N GLU A 918 -7.90 -26.45 -11.49
CA GLU A 918 -8.20 -27.58 -10.59
C GLU A 918 -9.41 -28.36 -11.10
N GLY A 919 -9.41 -29.68 -10.85
CA GLY A 919 -10.58 -30.52 -11.10
C GLY A 919 -11.71 -30.26 -10.09
N VAL A 920 -11.37 -30.05 -8.81
CA VAL A 920 -12.28 -29.60 -7.75
C VAL A 920 -11.54 -28.59 -6.88
N TYR A 921 -12.09 -27.37 -6.75
CA TYR A 921 -11.42 -26.28 -6.02
C TYR A 921 -11.57 -26.44 -4.51
N SER A 922 -10.45 -26.61 -3.82
CA SER A 922 -10.47 -27.05 -2.42
C SER A 922 -11.09 -26.06 -1.44
N MET A 923 -11.15 -24.78 -1.76
CA MET A 923 -11.63 -23.73 -0.85
C MET A 923 -13.14 -23.49 -0.96
N ASP A 924 -13.68 -23.55 -2.17
CA ASP A 924 -15.01 -23.06 -2.54
C ASP A 924 -15.98 -24.20 -2.89
N GLY A 925 -15.47 -25.39 -3.23
CA GLY A 925 -16.25 -26.63 -3.29
C GLY A 925 -16.97 -26.90 -4.61
N ASP A 926 -16.58 -26.20 -5.68
CA ASP A 926 -17.04 -26.38 -7.07
C ASP A 926 -15.98 -27.13 -7.92
N TYR A 927 -16.16 -27.15 -9.24
CA TYR A 927 -15.31 -27.83 -10.21
C TYR A 927 -15.28 -27.13 -11.58
N SER A 928 -14.20 -27.31 -12.33
CA SER A 928 -14.00 -26.63 -13.63
C SER A 928 -14.81 -27.25 -14.79
N ASP A 929 -15.30 -26.43 -15.71
CA ASP A 929 -15.94 -26.87 -16.97
C ASP A 929 -14.89 -27.39 -17.98
N LEU A 930 -14.34 -28.57 -17.67
CA LEU A 930 -13.24 -29.19 -18.40
C LEU A 930 -13.48 -29.31 -19.93
N PRO A 931 -14.65 -29.73 -20.44
CA PRO A 931 -14.93 -29.73 -21.88
C PRO A 931 -14.66 -28.38 -22.55
N LYS A 932 -14.99 -27.28 -21.87
CA LYS A 932 -14.76 -25.93 -22.39
C LYS A 932 -13.31 -25.50 -22.32
N PHE A 933 -12.58 -25.84 -21.26
CA PHE A 933 -11.13 -25.66 -21.25
C PHE A 933 -10.42 -26.48 -22.35
N ILE A 934 -10.93 -27.67 -22.70
CA ILE A 934 -10.45 -28.47 -23.84
C ILE A 934 -10.77 -27.80 -25.19
N GLU A 935 -11.98 -27.26 -25.40
CA GLU A 935 -12.31 -26.46 -26.60
C GLU A 935 -11.32 -25.29 -26.79
N VAL A 936 -11.09 -24.54 -25.71
CA VAL A 936 -10.21 -23.36 -25.69
C VAL A 936 -8.75 -23.72 -25.94
N LYS A 937 -8.20 -24.75 -25.27
CA LYS A 937 -6.79 -25.15 -25.46
C LYS A 937 -6.51 -25.65 -26.87
N LYS A 938 -7.48 -26.37 -27.48
CA LYS A 938 -7.43 -26.82 -28.88
C LYS A 938 -7.44 -25.64 -29.85
N LYS A 939 -8.38 -24.70 -29.67
CA LYS A 939 -8.51 -23.48 -30.48
C LYS A 939 -7.22 -22.65 -30.48
N HIS A 940 -6.61 -22.43 -29.32
CA HIS A 940 -5.41 -21.58 -29.17
C HIS A 940 -4.08 -22.33 -29.25
N ARG A 941 -4.08 -23.65 -29.50
CA ARG A 941 -2.87 -24.48 -29.55
C ARG A 941 -1.99 -24.27 -28.30
N ALA A 942 -2.64 -24.31 -27.14
CA ALA A 942 -2.03 -24.23 -25.81
C ALA A 942 -2.01 -25.63 -25.18
N MET A 943 -1.16 -25.83 -24.18
CA MET A 943 -1.23 -27.00 -23.30
C MET A 943 -2.25 -26.74 -22.20
N LEU A 944 -2.93 -27.79 -21.73
CA LEU A 944 -3.84 -27.79 -20.60
C LEU A 944 -3.35 -28.77 -19.54
N MET A 945 -3.29 -28.27 -18.30
CA MET A 945 -2.97 -29.00 -17.10
C MET A 945 -4.17 -28.98 -16.14
N VAL A 946 -4.56 -30.15 -15.64
CA VAL A 946 -5.63 -30.31 -14.65
C VAL A 946 -5.03 -30.88 -13.37
N ASP A 947 -5.24 -30.21 -12.25
CA ASP A 947 -4.90 -30.70 -10.92
C ASP A 947 -6.09 -31.50 -10.35
N GLU A 948 -5.98 -32.83 -10.43
CA GLU A 948 -6.95 -33.81 -9.94
C GLU A 948 -6.88 -34.02 -8.41
N ALA A 949 -6.14 -33.21 -7.65
CA ALA A 949 -5.85 -33.49 -6.24
C ALA A 949 -7.08 -33.57 -5.32
N HIS A 950 -8.26 -33.11 -5.72
CA HIS A 950 -9.53 -33.32 -4.99
C HIS A 950 -10.60 -34.11 -5.77
N SER A 951 -10.51 -34.18 -7.10
CA SER A 951 -11.44 -34.88 -7.97
C SER A 951 -11.11 -36.37 -8.18
N PHE A 952 -9.84 -36.76 -8.05
CA PHE A 952 -9.42 -38.16 -8.11
C PHE A 952 -10.11 -38.96 -6.99
N GLY A 953 -10.82 -40.03 -7.35
CA GLY A 953 -11.60 -40.87 -6.45
C GLY A 953 -12.96 -40.30 -6.03
N THR A 954 -13.33 -39.08 -6.43
CA THR A 954 -14.55 -38.40 -5.96
C THR A 954 -15.48 -37.98 -7.11
N MET A 955 -14.91 -37.65 -8.27
CA MET A 955 -15.63 -37.22 -9.48
C MET A 955 -15.69 -38.35 -10.51
N GLY A 956 -16.76 -38.36 -11.31
CA GLY A 956 -17.12 -39.48 -12.20
C GLY A 956 -18.15 -40.44 -11.61
N GLU A 957 -18.41 -41.57 -12.28
CA GLU A 957 -19.30 -42.63 -11.78
C GLU A 957 -18.55 -43.66 -10.92
N THR A 958 -17.30 -43.98 -11.28
CA THR A 958 -16.41 -44.91 -10.56
C THR A 958 -15.27 -44.21 -9.82
N GLY A 959 -15.19 -42.87 -9.92
CA GLY A 959 -14.22 -42.04 -9.22
C GLY A 959 -12.98 -41.73 -10.04
N ARG A 960 -13.00 -41.86 -11.37
CA ARG A 960 -11.80 -41.70 -12.19
C ARG A 960 -11.34 -40.24 -12.38
N GLY A 961 -12.10 -39.27 -11.88
CA GLY A 961 -11.79 -37.85 -11.99
C GLY A 961 -12.66 -37.14 -13.02
N MET A 962 -12.22 -35.96 -13.45
CA MET A 962 -12.99 -35.05 -14.31
C MET A 962 -13.18 -35.59 -15.72
N ALA A 963 -12.24 -36.40 -16.22
CA ALA A 963 -12.39 -37.07 -17.52
C ALA A 963 -13.62 -37.99 -17.57
N GLU A 964 -13.85 -38.79 -16.53
CA GLU A 964 -15.04 -39.64 -16.39
C GLU A 964 -16.29 -38.82 -16.07
N HIS A 965 -16.17 -37.77 -15.25
CA HIS A 965 -17.30 -36.89 -14.90
C HIS A 965 -17.97 -36.26 -16.12
N PHE A 966 -17.18 -35.81 -17.09
CA PHE A 966 -17.68 -35.19 -18.33
C PHE A 966 -17.71 -36.14 -19.55
N GLY A 967 -17.21 -37.37 -19.42
CA GLY A 967 -17.15 -38.34 -20.52
C GLY A 967 -16.21 -37.96 -21.67
N VAL A 968 -15.10 -37.28 -21.37
CA VAL A 968 -14.10 -36.83 -22.36
C VAL A 968 -12.91 -37.79 -22.45
N ASP A 969 -12.23 -37.86 -23.61
CA ASP A 969 -10.96 -38.62 -23.71
C ASP A 969 -9.88 -37.89 -22.91
N ALA A 970 -9.29 -38.57 -21.93
CA ALA A 970 -8.26 -37.97 -21.07
C ALA A 970 -7.01 -37.52 -21.83
N ARG A 971 -6.75 -38.02 -23.06
CA ARG A 971 -5.66 -37.54 -23.93
C ARG A 971 -5.91 -36.14 -24.51
N ASP A 972 -7.12 -35.61 -24.40
CA ASP A 972 -7.38 -34.21 -24.74
C ASP A 972 -6.79 -33.23 -23.71
N VAL A 973 -6.35 -33.69 -22.54
CA VAL A 973 -5.57 -32.91 -21.56
C VAL A 973 -4.09 -33.32 -21.66
N ASP A 974 -3.18 -32.34 -21.69
CA ASP A 974 -1.76 -32.61 -21.94
C ASP A 974 -1.02 -33.05 -20.67
N ILE A 975 -1.47 -32.58 -19.49
CA ILE A 975 -0.89 -32.89 -18.18
C ILE A 975 -2.00 -33.15 -17.15
N TRP A 976 -2.09 -34.37 -16.65
CA TRP A 976 -2.85 -34.68 -15.44
C TRP A 976 -1.91 -34.69 -14.25
N MET A 977 -2.13 -33.83 -13.27
CA MET A 977 -1.45 -33.88 -11.98
C MET A 977 -2.41 -34.41 -10.92
N GLY A 978 -1.93 -35.15 -9.93
CA GLY A 978 -2.73 -35.45 -8.75
C GLY A 978 -1.90 -35.79 -7.51
N THR A 979 -2.56 -35.80 -6.35
CA THR A 979 -1.97 -36.28 -5.08
C THR A 979 -2.51 -37.67 -4.72
N LEU A 980 -1.66 -38.51 -4.16
CA LEU A 980 -2.06 -39.80 -3.60
C LEU A 980 -2.49 -39.69 -2.12
N SER A 981 -2.38 -38.49 -1.54
CA SER A 981 -2.60 -38.22 -0.11
C SER A 981 -4.05 -38.01 0.34
N LYS A 982 -5.03 -38.41 -0.48
CA LYS A 982 -6.47 -38.27 -0.20
C LYS A 982 -7.19 -39.59 -0.52
N SER A 983 -7.93 -39.64 -1.62
CA SER A 983 -8.70 -40.82 -2.04
C SER A 983 -7.85 -42.08 -2.28
N ALA A 984 -6.58 -41.94 -2.67
CA ALA A 984 -5.64 -43.06 -2.83
C ALA A 984 -4.91 -43.48 -1.53
N ALA A 985 -5.33 -42.96 -0.36
CA ALA A 985 -4.97 -43.46 0.97
C ALA A 985 -3.46 -43.61 1.26
N SER A 986 -2.62 -42.70 0.73
CA SER A 986 -1.17 -42.86 0.76
C SER A 986 -0.42 -41.52 0.91
N CYS A 987 0.79 -41.40 0.36
CA CYS A 987 1.49 -40.15 0.12
C CYS A 987 2.17 -40.19 -1.25
N GLY A 988 2.58 -39.02 -1.75
CA GLY A 988 3.09 -38.87 -3.11
C GLY A 988 2.17 -38.04 -4.00
N GLY A 989 2.64 -37.80 -5.21
CA GLY A 989 1.87 -37.24 -6.32
C GLY A 989 2.28 -37.90 -7.63
N TYR A 990 1.56 -37.60 -8.70
CA TYR A 990 1.88 -38.10 -10.04
C TYR A 990 1.72 -37.01 -11.09
N ILE A 991 2.43 -37.19 -12.20
CA ILE A 991 2.07 -36.59 -13.51
C ILE A 991 1.73 -37.72 -14.47
N ALA A 992 0.59 -37.63 -15.16
CA ALA A 992 0.16 -38.57 -16.18
C ALA A 992 -0.17 -37.84 -17.48
N GLY A 993 0.04 -38.49 -18.63
CA GLY A 993 -0.13 -37.89 -19.95
C GLY A 993 0.50 -38.75 -21.04
N SER A 994 1.07 -38.11 -22.05
CA SER A 994 1.77 -38.79 -23.14
C SER A 994 3.13 -39.38 -22.71
N ASP A 995 3.58 -40.41 -23.42
CA ASP A 995 4.92 -40.99 -23.24
C ASP A 995 6.04 -39.93 -23.29
N ALA A 996 5.96 -38.98 -24.23
CA ALA A 996 6.98 -37.95 -24.42
C ALA A 996 7.07 -36.95 -23.23
N LEU A 997 5.94 -36.63 -22.59
CA LEU A 997 5.93 -35.85 -21.34
C LEU A 997 6.60 -36.63 -20.21
N VAL A 998 6.23 -37.90 -20.05
CA VAL A 998 6.69 -38.76 -18.97
C VAL A 998 8.18 -39.09 -19.12
N GLU A 999 8.66 -39.34 -20.35
CA GLU A 999 10.08 -39.53 -20.65
C GLU A 999 10.90 -38.26 -20.33
N LEU A 1000 10.44 -37.09 -20.78
CA LEU A 1000 11.10 -35.81 -20.48
C LEU A 1000 11.24 -35.61 -18.97
N LEU A 1001 10.14 -35.72 -18.21
CA LEU A 1001 10.16 -35.54 -16.76
C LEU A 1001 11.06 -36.59 -16.05
N ARG A 1002 11.05 -37.85 -16.50
CA ARG A 1002 11.83 -38.95 -15.90
C ARG A 1002 13.34 -38.75 -15.95
N TYR A 1003 13.84 -38.02 -16.96
CA TYR A 1003 15.26 -37.73 -17.12
C TYR A 1003 15.67 -36.29 -16.74
N THR A 1004 14.73 -35.37 -16.55
CA THR A 1004 15.07 -33.94 -16.38
C THR A 1004 14.38 -33.22 -15.22
N ALA A 1005 13.23 -33.69 -14.70
CA ALA A 1005 12.50 -32.97 -13.64
C ALA A 1005 13.21 -33.06 -12.28
N PRO A 1006 13.59 -31.94 -11.62
CA PRO A 1006 14.37 -31.96 -10.39
C PRO A 1006 13.78 -32.81 -9.25
N GLY A 1007 12.45 -32.73 -9.06
CA GLY A 1007 11.69 -33.48 -8.04
C GLY A 1007 11.60 -34.99 -8.30
N PHE A 1008 12.13 -35.49 -9.42
CA PHE A 1008 12.35 -36.92 -9.68
C PHE A 1008 13.84 -37.28 -9.76
N VAL A 1009 14.63 -36.44 -10.43
CA VAL A 1009 16.07 -36.67 -10.69
C VAL A 1009 16.92 -36.54 -9.43
N PHE A 1010 16.63 -35.58 -8.56
CA PHE A 1010 17.42 -35.30 -7.35
C PHE A 1010 16.71 -35.64 -6.03
N SER A 1011 15.37 -35.75 -6.05
CA SER A 1011 14.61 -36.21 -4.88
C SER A 1011 14.74 -37.73 -4.67
N VAL A 1012 14.43 -38.20 -3.46
CA VAL A 1012 14.22 -39.63 -3.20
C VAL A 1012 12.98 -40.13 -3.96
N GLY A 1013 12.89 -41.42 -4.25
CA GLY A 1013 11.63 -42.02 -4.73
C GLY A 1013 10.64 -42.37 -3.61
N MET A 1014 9.42 -42.75 -3.99
CA MET A 1014 8.32 -43.03 -3.06
C MET A 1014 8.56 -44.30 -2.21
N PRO A 1015 8.21 -44.34 -0.91
CA PRO A 1015 8.39 -45.54 -0.09
C PRO A 1015 7.57 -46.73 -0.62
N PRO A 1016 8.11 -47.97 -0.70
CA PRO A 1016 7.40 -49.11 -1.31
C PRO A 1016 6.06 -49.45 -0.64
N ALA A 1017 5.96 -49.22 0.67
CA ALA A 1017 4.72 -49.36 1.44
C ALA A 1017 3.61 -48.42 0.96
N GLN A 1018 3.98 -47.20 0.57
CA GLN A 1018 3.06 -46.17 0.09
C GLN A 1018 2.66 -46.44 -1.36
N VAL A 1019 3.60 -46.87 -2.21
CA VAL A 1019 3.27 -47.38 -3.56
C VAL A 1019 2.24 -48.51 -3.48
N ALA A 1020 2.40 -49.44 -2.55
CA ALA A 1020 1.45 -50.53 -2.34
C ALA A 1020 0.10 -50.08 -1.76
N ALA A 1021 0.09 -49.12 -0.83
CA ALA A 1021 -1.14 -48.53 -0.31
C ALA A 1021 -1.96 -47.86 -1.43
N ALA A 1022 -1.32 -47.02 -2.26
CA ALA A 1022 -1.95 -46.36 -3.39
C ALA A 1022 -2.46 -47.36 -4.45
N MET A 1023 -1.70 -48.41 -4.76
CA MET A 1023 -2.17 -49.49 -5.64
C MET A 1023 -3.42 -50.17 -5.06
N ALA A 1024 -3.35 -50.62 -3.81
CA ALA A 1024 -4.45 -51.33 -3.15
C ALA A 1024 -5.68 -50.44 -2.97
N ALA A 1025 -5.53 -49.12 -2.80
CA ALA A 1025 -6.66 -48.19 -2.72
C ALA A 1025 -7.39 -48.06 -4.07
N ILE A 1026 -6.64 -47.92 -5.17
CA ILE A 1026 -7.21 -47.88 -6.54
C ILE A 1026 -7.84 -49.23 -6.90
N GLU A 1027 -7.15 -50.34 -6.63
CA GLU A 1027 -7.67 -51.71 -6.85
C GLU A 1027 -8.89 -52.02 -5.96
N THR A 1028 -8.98 -51.46 -4.74
CA THR A 1028 -10.19 -51.53 -3.91
C THR A 1028 -11.34 -50.75 -4.55
N LEU A 1029 -11.07 -49.55 -5.10
CA LEU A 1029 -12.09 -48.71 -5.74
C LEU A 1029 -12.60 -49.30 -7.06
N GLU A 1030 -11.77 -50.03 -7.81
CA GLU A 1030 -12.22 -50.82 -8.97
C GLU A 1030 -13.21 -51.94 -8.59
N ARG A 1031 -13.16 -52.46 -7.36
CA ARG A 1031 -14.08 -53.50 -6.84
C ARG A 1031 -15.31 -52.92 -6.15
N GLU A 1032 -15.17 -51.75 -5.52
CA GLU A 1032 -16.15 -51.13 -4.62
C GLU A 1032 -16.53 -49.70 -5.07
N PRO A 1033 -16.93 -49.49 -6.35
CA PRO A 1033 -17.22 -48.16 -6.90
C PRO A 1033 -18.45 -47.49 -6.25
N GLU A 1034 -19.32 -48.25 -5.58
CA GLU A 1034 -20.45 -47.70 -4.84
C GLU A 1034 -20.04 -46.82 -3.65
N ARG A 1035 -18.75 -46.85 -3.24
CA ARG A 1035 -18.18 -45.85 -2.31
C ARG A 1035 -18.28 -44.43 -2.86
N VAL A 1036 -18.06 -44.23 -4.16
CA VAL A 1036 -18.15 -42.92 -4.83
C VAL A 1036 -19.60 -42.45 -4.92
N GLN A 1037 -20.52 -43.37 -5.25
CA GLN A 1037 -21.96 -43.09 -5.28
C GLN A 1037 -22.49 -42.70 -3.89
N ARG A 1038 -21.99 -43.36 -2.84
CA ARG A 1038 -22.32 -43.04 -1.44
C ARG A 1038 -21.73 -41.70 -1.00
N LEU A 1039 -20.47 -41.42 -1.35
CA LEU A 1039 -19.83 -40.13 -1.12
C LEU A 1039 -20.63 -38.98 -1.73
N ARG A 1040 -21.04 -39.10 -3.01
CA ARG A 1040 -21.87 -38.10 -3.69
C ARG A 1040 -23.19 -37.88 -2.95
N ARG A 1041 -23.96 -38.94 -2.67
CA ARG A 1041 -25.21 -38.86 -1.91
C ARG A 1041 -25.04 -38.09 -0.58
N GLN A 1042 -24.00 -38.39 0.19
CA GLN A 1042 -23.79 -37.73 1.48
C GLN A 1042 -23.34 -36.27 1.33
N SER A 1043 -22.60 -35.96 0.26
CA SER A 1043 -22.19 -34.58 -0.06
C SER A 1043 -23.39 -33.74 -0.49
N ASP A 1044 -24.23 -34.28 -1.39
CA ASP A 1044 -25.49 -33.67 -1.82
C ASP A 1044 -26.45 -33.45 -0.63
N LEU A 1045 -26.55 -34.43 0.28
CA LEU A 1045 -27.37 -34.33 1.50
C LEU A 1045 -26.86 -33.24 2.46
N PHE A 1046 -25.54 -33.15 2.67
CA PHE A 1046 -24.96 -32.09 3.50
C PHE A 1046 -25.24 -30.71 2.90
N LEU A 1047 -24.99 -30.56 1.60
CA LEU A 1047 -25.18 -29.31 0.86
C LEU A 1047 -26.66 -28.87 0.80
N SER A 1048 -27.60 -29.80 0.57
CA SER A 1048 -29.03 -29.47 0.56
C SER A 1048 -29.49 -28.99 1.94
N LEU A 1049 -29.10 -29.68 3.01
CA LEU A 1049 -29.46 -29.31 4.37
C LEU A 1049 -28.86 -27.97 4.79
N CYS A 1050 -27.61 -27.66 4.38
CA CYS A 1050 -27.02 -26.35 4.63
C CYS A 1050 -27.83 -25.23 3.96
N ARG A 1051 -28.26 -25.42 2.71
CA ARG A 1051 -29.09 -24.47 1.97
C ARG A 1051 -30.50 -24.35 2.53
N GLU A 1052 -31.12 -25.46 2.94
CA GLU A 1052 -32.41 -25.49 3.66
C GLU A 1052 -32.33 -24.76 5.02
N ALA A 1053 -31.18 -24.82 5.70
CA ALA A 1053 -30.94 -24.14 6.98
C ALA A 1053 -30.48 -22.67 6.83
N GLY A 1054 -30.32 -22.15 5.61
CA GLY A 1054 -29.88 -20.78 5.34
C GLY A 1054 -28.40 -20.51 5.61
N LEU A 1055 -27.55 -21.54 5.59
CA LEU A 1055 -26.10 -21.38 5.68
C LEU A 1055 -25.50 -21.01 4.32
N ASP A 1056 -24.66 -19.98 4.29
CA ASP A 1056 -23.91 -19.61 3.08
C ASP A 1056 -22.86 -20.68 2.75
N THR A 1057 -22.99 -21.23 1.54
CA THR A 1057 -22.18 -22.34 1.00
C THR A 1057 -21.42 -21.94 -0.27
N GLY A 1058 -21.51 -20.66 -0.70
CA GLY A 1058 -21.00 -20.21 -1.99
C GLY A 1058 -21.50 -21.05 -3.18
N ASP A 1059 -20.65 -21.14 -4.21
CA ASP A 1059 -20.92 -21.87 -5.45
C ASP A 1059 -20.75 -23.40 -5.35
N SER A 1060 -20.46 -23.92 -4.14
CA SER A 1060 -20.26 -25.35 -3.87
C SER A 1060 -21.34 -26.22 -4.48
N SER A 1061 -20.94 -27.24 -5.26
CA SER A 1061 -21.88 -28.08 -6.00
C SER A 1061 -21.28 -29.43 -6.40
N GLY A 1062 -21.92 -30.54 -6.01
CA GLY A 1062 -21.59 -31.90 -6.49
C GLY A 1062 -20.24 -32.50 -6.03
N THR A 1063 -19.45 -31.77 -5.23
CA THR A 1063 -18.15 -32.22 -4.70
C THR A 1063 -18.25 -32.59 -3.20
N PRO A 1064 -17.30 -33.38 -2.65
CA PRO A 1064 -17.27 -33.70 -1.21
C PRO A 1064 -16.61 -32.61 -0.34
N VAL A 1065 -16.59 -31.37 -0.85
CA VAL A 1065 -16.03 -30.19 -0.18
C VAL A 1065 -17.14 -29.14 -0.09
N VAL A 1066 -17.67 -28.92 1.11
CA VAL A 1066 -18.69 -27.90 1.36
C VAL A 1066 -18.14 -26.85 2.34
N PRO A 1067 -17.88 -25.61 1.89
CA PRO A 1067 -17.59 -24.53 2.81
C PRO A 1067 -18.87 -24.06 3.52
N VAL A 1068 -18.71 -23.48 4.71
CA VAL A 1068 -19.72 -22.60 5.31
C VAL A 1068 -19.05 -21.26 5.58
N ILE A 1069 -19.45 -20.23 4.83
CA ILE A 1069 -18.86 -18.89 4.91
C ILE A 1069 -19.41 -18.17 6.14
N THR A 1070 -18.53 -17.49 6.88
CA THR A 1070 -18.86 -16.88 8.18
C THR A 1070 -18.63 -15.37 8.24
N GLY A 1071 -18.11 -14.76 7.16
CA GLY A 1071 -17.91 -13.31 7.06
C GLY A 1071 -16.82 -12.71 7.94
N ASN A 1072 -16.21 -13.50 8.84
CA ASN A 1072 -15.20 -13.01 9.79
C ASN A 1072 -14.38 -14.15 10.42
N SER A 1073 -13.07 -13.97 10.60
CA SER A 1073 -12.16 -14.99 11.19
C SER A 1073 -12.50 -15.32 12.64
N MET A 1074 -12.93 -14.35 13.44
CA MET A 1074 -13.34 -14.59 14.83
C MET A 1074 -14.64 -15.40 14.91
N VAL A 1075 -15.54 -15.23 13.93
CA VAL A 1075 -16.78 -16.03 13.85
C VAL A 1075 -16.45 -17.46 13.44
N ALA A 1076 -15.63 -17.68 12.41
CA ALA A 1076 -15.19 -19.02 12.02
C ALA A 1076 -14.51 -19.78 13.18
N LEU A 1077 -13.57 -19.12 13.87
CA LEU A 1077 -12.84 -19.70 15.01
C LEU A 1077 -13.78 -20.05 16.18
N ARG A 1078 -14.76 -19.18 16.51
CA ARG A 1078 -15.75 -19.44 17.55
C ARG A 1078 -16.73 -20.55 17.16
N LEU A 1079 -17.16 -20.60 15.90
CA LEU A 1079 -18.09 -21.62 15.38
C LEU A 1079 -17.44 -23.01 15.40
N SER A 1080 -16.20 -23.13 14.92
CA SER A 1080 -15.41 -24.38 15.03
C SER A 1080 -15.28 -24.86 16.48
N ASN A 1081 -14.95 -23.96 17.42
CA ASN A 1081 -14.79 -24.33 18.83
C ASN A 1081 -16.11 -24.73 19.51
N ARG A 1082 -17.23 -24.10 19.15
CA ARG A 1082 -18.59 -24.49 19.60
C ARG A 1082 -18.97 -25.87 19.07
N LEU A 1083 -18.74 -26.12 17.78
CA LEU A 1083 -18.95 -27.43 17.15
C LEU A 1083 -18.08 -28.52 17.82
N LYS A 1084 -16.81 -28.24 18.17
CA LYS A 1084 -15.95 -29.19 18.91
C LYS A 1084 -16.53 -29.53 20.30
N ALA A 1085 -17.20 -28.58 20.98
CA ALA A 1085 -17.87 -28.85 22.26
C ALA A 1085 -19.07 -29.82 22.09
N ASP A 1086 -19.86 -29.64 21.03
CA ASP A 1086 -21.01 -30.50 20.68
C ASP A 1086 -20.64 -31.86 20.07
N GLY A 1087 -19.35 -32.11 19.81
CA GLY A 1087 -18.85 -33.40 19.32
C GLY A 1087 -18.47 -33.42 17.84
N ILE A 1088 -18.29 -32.26 17.19
CA ILE A 1088 -18.05 -32.11 15.76
C ILE A 1088 -16.67 -31.48 15.52
N ASN A 1089 -15.78 -32.20 14.85
CA ASN A 1089 -14.45 -31.75 14.48
C ASN A 1089 -14.43 -31.19 13.04
N VAL A 1090 -14.43 -29.86 12.92
CA VAL A 1090 -14.28 -29.12 11.66
C VAL A 1090 -13.31 -27.94 11.86
N GLN A 1091 -12.44 -27.71 10.88
CA GLN A 1091 -11.34 -26.75 10.99
C GLN A 1091 -11.68 -25.41 10.31
N PRO A 1092 -11.33 -24.26 10.92
CA PRO A 1092 -11.59 -22.95 10.35
C PRO A 1092 -10.47 -22.53 9.39
N ILE A 1093 -10.85 -21.82 8.32
CA ILE A 1093 -9.94 -21.12 7.41
C ILE A 1093 -10.07 -19.62 7.70
N LEU A 1094 -8.95 -19.00 8.05
CA LEU A 1094 -8.86 -17.68 8.67
C LEU A 1094 -7.91 -16.78 7.87
N TYR A 1095 -8.02 -15.46 8.05
CA TYR A 1095 -7.02 -14.52 7.54
C TYR A 1095 -5.61 -14.83 8.11
N PRO A 1096 -4.54 -14.82 7.29
CA PRO A 1096 -4.47 -14.41 5.89
C PRO A 1096 -4.58 -15.54 4.84
N ALA A 1097 -5.05 -16.74 5.21
CA ALA A 1097 -5.21 -17.86 4.27
C ALA A 1097 -6.42 -17.70 3.33
N VAL A 1098 -7.38 -16.85 3.72
CA VAL A 1098 -8.47 -16.28 2.91
C VAL A 1098 -8.68 -14.82 3.38
N ASP A 1099 -9.39 -14.01 2.62
CA ASP A 1099 -9.79 -12.67 3.08
C ASP A 1099 -10.68 -12.74 4.33
N GLU A 1100 -10.66 -11.70 5.17
CA GLU A 1100 -11.39 -11.68 6.45
C GLU A 1100 -12.90 -11.87 6.26
N SER A 1101 -13.48 -11.28 5.20
CA SER A 1101 -14.87 -11.46 4.79
C SER A 1101 -15.16 -12.83 4.13
N ALA A 1102 -14.12 -13.55 3.70
CA ALA A 1102 -14.20 -14.87 3.09
C ALA A 1102 -13.86 -16.01 4.07
N ALA A 1103 -13.62 -15.69 5.35
CA ALA A 1103 -13.37 -16.64 6.42
C ALA A 1103 -14.52 -17.64 6.57
N ARG A 1104 -14.18 -18.93 6.71
CA ARG A 1104 -15.11 -20.05 6.52
C ARG A 1104 -14.72 -21.28 7.33
N LEU A 1105 -15.67 -22.15 7.58
CA LEU A 1105 -15.40 -23.56 7.90
C LEU A 1105 -15.35 -24.35 6.60
N ARG A 1106 -14.51 -25.38 6.50
CA ARG A 1106 -14.55 -26.34 5.38
C ARG A 1106 -14.90 -27.72 5.89
N PHE A 1107 -16.04 -28.24 5.44
CA PHE A 1107 -16.49 -29.58 5.74
C PHE A 1107 -16.06 -30.51 4.60
N PHE A 1108 -15.27 -31.53 4.94
CA PHE A 1108 -14.92 -32.63 4.05
C PHE A 1108 -15.80 -33.83 4.38
N ILE A 1109 -16.66 -34.21 3.42
CA ILE A 1109 -17.60 -35.33 3.57
C ILE A 1109 -16.88 -36.63 3.20
N THR A 1110 -17.16 -37.74 3.89
CA THR A 1110 -16.70 -39.08 3.50
C THR A 1110 -17.88 -40.01 3.21
N SER A 1111 -17.64 -41.02 2.35
CA SER A 1111 -18.54 -42.14 2.12
C SER A 1111 -18.92 -42.91 3.40
N GLU A 1112 -18.18 -42.72 4.49
CA GLU A 1112 -18.43 -43.36 5.79
C GLU A 1112 -19.44 -42.58 6.66
N HIS A 1113 -19.73 -41.31 6.36
CA HIS A 1113 -20.69 -40.51 7.13
C HIS A 1113 -22.11 -41.07 7.04
N THR A 1114 -22.84 -41.07 8.15
CA THR A 1114 -24.26 -41.44 8.20
C THR A 1114 -25.19 -40.24 8.01
N ASP A 1115 -26.41 -40.50 7.52
CA ASP A 1115 -27.44 -39.47 7.36
C ASP A 1115 -27.77 -38.77 8.70
N GLU A 1116 -27.65 -39.46 9.85
CA GLU A 1116 -27.83 -38.83 11.17
C GLU A 1116 -26.68 -37.89 11.54
N GLN A 1117 -25.43 -38.28 11.29
CA GLN A 1117 -24.24 -37.46 11.57
C GLN A 1117 -24.28 -36.13 10.80
N ILE A 1118 -24.66 -36.20 9.53
CA ILE A 1118 -24.80 -35.04 8.64
C ILE A 1118 -25.94 -34.13 9.14
N ARG A 1119 -27.13 -34.69 9.39
CA ARG A 1119 -28.29 -33.91 9.90
C ARG A 1119 -28.00 -33.25 11.25
N PHE A 1120 -27.34 -33.94 12.17
CA PHE A 1120 -26.90 -33.39 13.45
C PHE A 1120 -25.89 -32.24 13.25
N THR A 1121 -24.90 -32.43 12.38
CA THR A 1121 -23.85 -31.45 12.12
C THR A 1121 -24.37 -30.17 11.49
N VAL A 1122 -25.24 -30.28 10.47
CA VAL A 1122 -25.84 -29.09 9.84
C VAL A 1122 -26.75 -28.36 10.82
N ALA A 1123 -27.59 -29.07 11.58
CA ALA A 1123 -28.44 -28.46 12.60
C ALA A 1123 -27.63 -27.67 13.64
N LYS A 1124 -26.53 -28.26 14.16
CA LYS A 1124 -25.64 -27.59 15.11
C LYS A 1124 -24.85 -26.43 14.50
N THR A 1125 -24.49 -26.52 13.22
CA THR A 1125 -23.83 -25.41 12.52
C THR A 1125 -24.78 -24.22 12.37
N ALA A 1126 -26.05 -24.45 12.01
CA ALA A 1126 -27.07 -23.41 11.93
C ALA A 1126 -27.41 -22.80 13.30
N GLU A 1127 -27.62 -23.63 14.34
CA GLU A 1127 -27.89 -23.21 15.73
C GLU A 1127 -26.79 -22.26 16.23
N HIS A 1128 -25.53 -22.67 16.15
CA HIS A 1128 -24.41 -21.85 16.62
C HIS A 1128 -24.11 -20.63 15.75
N MET A 1129 -24.36 -20.68 14.44
CA MET A 1129 -24.20 -19.53 13.57
C MET A 1129 -25.24 -18.45 13.90
N GLN A 1130 -26.50 -18.82 14.10
CA GLN A 1130 -27.56 -17.90 14.54
C GLN A 1130 -27.24 -17.28 15.90
N GLU A 1131 -26.81 -18.06 16.89
CA GLU A 1131 -26.39 -17.52 18.19
C GLU A 1131 -25.22 -16.52 18.08
N LEU A 1132 -24.23 -16.81 17.25
CA LEU A 1132 -23.09 -15.90 17.04
C LEU A 1132 -23.51 -14.60 16.34
N SER A 1133 -24.50 -14.65 15.44
CA SER A 1133 -25.10 -13.45 14.83
C SER A 1133 -25.94 -12.64 15.81
N VAL A 1134 -26.68 -13.27 16.74
CA VAL A 1134 -27.52 -12.57 17.75
C VAL A 1134 -26.69 -12.02 18.91
N GLY A 1135 -25.63 -12.72 19.34
CA GLY A 1135 -24.70 -12.24 20.37
C GLY A 1135 -23.93 -10.96 20.00
N SER A 1136 -23.95 -10.57 18.72
CA SER A 1136 -23.48 -9.26 18.23
C SER A 1136 -24.37 -8.11 18.70
N LEU A 1137 -25.70 -8.33 18.70
CA LEU A 1137 -26.72 -7.30 18.98
C LEU A 1137 -26.88 -7.03 20.48
N GLU A 1138 -26.76 -8.06 21.35
CA GLU A 1138 -26.91 -7.85 22.80
C GLU A 1138 -25.79 -6.98 23.41
N LEU A 1139 -24.64 -6.85 22.74
CA LEU A 1139 -23.56 -5.97 23.17
C LEU A 1139 -23.89 -4.48 22.96
N GLU A 1140 -24.79 -4.13 22.02
CA GLU A 1140 -25.21 -2.74 21.78
C GLU A 1140 -26.20 -2.21 22.84
N VAL A 1141 -26.78 -3.09 23.65
CA VAL A 1141 -27.78 -2.73 24.69
C VAL A 1141 -27.14 -2.43 26.06
N LYS A 1142 -25.80 -2.57 26.19
CA LYS A 1142 -25.06 -2.30 27.44
C LYS A 1142 -23.69 -1.62 27.24
N SER A 1143 -23.66 -0.49 26.52
CA SER A 1143 -22.54 0.46 26.55
C SER A 1143 -23.01 1.92 26.53
#